data_AF-A0ABC9SS79-F1
#
_entry.id   AF-A0ABC9SS79-F1
#
_cell.length_a   1.000
_cell.length_b   1.000
_cell.length_c   1.000
_cell.angle_alpha   90.00
_cell.angle_beta   90.00
_cell.angle_gamma   90.00
#
_symmetry.space_group_name_H-M   'P 1'
#
loop_
_entity.id
_entity.type
_entity.pdbx_description
1 polymer ?
#
loop_
_entity_poly.entity_id
_entity_poly.type
_entity_poly.pdbx_seq_one_letter_code
_entity_poly.pdbx_strand_id
1 'polypeptide(L)'
;MNKKSKINKVMLSISTMALSLGALQTHAVAEEKVPYNVLKTKPVGIEKPVDEVGHVSKVDETLSFQERLKVGDFSQRPASITKKTAVKQVKESYSMADLNKMNDQELVETLGSIKWHQITDLFQFNEDTKAFYKDKGKMQVIIDELAHRGSTFTKDDSKGIQTFTEVLRSAFYLAFYNNELSELNERSFQDKCLPALKAIAKNPNFKLGTDEQDTVVSAYGKLISNASSDVETVQYASNILKQYNDNFTTYVNDRMKGQAIYDIMQGIDYDIQSYLVEARKEANETMWYGKVDGFINEINRIALLNEVTSENKWLVNNGIYFASRLGKFHSNPNKGLEVVTQAMHMYPHLSEPYFVAIEQITTNYNGKDYSGNTVDLEKIRKEGKEQYLPKTYTFDDGSIVFKTGDKVSEEKIKRLYWAAKEVKAQYHRVIGNDKALEPGNADDVLTIVIYNSPDEYQLNRQLYGYETNNGGIYIEETGTFFTYERTPEQSIYSLEELFRHEFTHYLQGRYEVPGLFGRGDMYQNERLTWFQEGNAEFFAGSTRTNNVVPRKSIISGLSSDPASRYTAERTLFAKYGSWDFYNYSFALQSYLYTHQFETFDKIQDLIRANDVKNYDAYRENLSKDPKLNKEYQEYMQQLIDNQDKYNVPEVADDYLAEHATKSLTAVKKEISDTLPMKDTKMTKHNSQFFNTFTLEGTYTGSVTKGESEDWKAMSKRVNESLEQLAQKEWSGYKTVTAYFVNYRVNSSNEFEYDVVFHGIAKDDGENKAPTVNVNGPYNGVVKEGIQFKSDGSNDEDGKIVSYLWEFGDGSTSAEVNPVHVYEREGSYKVSLRVKDDKGKESRSETTVTIKDGSLTESEPNNRPEEANRIGLNSTIKGNLIGGDHTDVYTFNVASAKDIDISVLNEYGIGMTWVLHHESDMQNYAAYGQANGNHIEAKFNAKPGKYYLYVYKYDNGDGTYELSVK
;
A
#
# COMPACT_ATOMS: atom_id res chain seq x y z
N MET A 1 53.25 2.85 37.03
CA MET A 1 53.92 1.64 37.55
C MET A 1 53.11 1.06 38.71
N ASN A 2 52.81 -0.23 38.58
CA ASN A 2 52.12 -1.18 39.48
C ASN A 2 52.27 -1.00 41.01
N LYS A 3 51.19 -1.29 41.76
CA LYS A 3 50.96 -2.63 42.39
C LYS A 3 49.64 -2.71 43.20
N LYS A 4 48.84 -3.76 42.89
CA LYS A 4 48.14 -4.76 43.77
C LYS A 4 47.16 -4.24 44.85
N SER A 5 46.06 -4.91 45.23
CA SER A 5 45.33 -6.12 44.82
C SER A 5 44.18 -6.36 45.84
N LYS A 6 42.95 -6.61 45.35
CA LYS A 6 41.84 -7.44 45.90
C LYS A 6 41.24 -7.07 47.28
N ILE A 7 39.92 -7.03 47.44
CA ILE A 7 39.05 -8.19 47.77
C ILE A 7 37.64 -8.04 47.13
N ASN A 8 37.02 -9.18 46.84
CA ASN A 8 35.80 -9.39 46.06
C ASN A 8 34.71 -10.05 46.94
N LYS A 9 33.44 -9.76 46.64
CA LYS A 9 32.24 -10.66 46.66
C LYS A 9 31.64 -11.07 48.04
N VAL A 10 30.33 -11.32 48.26
CA VAL A 10 29.07 -11.42 47.44
C VAL A 10 27.85 -11.71 48.35
N MET A 11 26.65 -11.23 47.97
CA MET A 11 25.31 -11.93 47.91
C MET A 11 24.15 -10.94 48.13
N LEU A 12 23.17 -10.68 47.24
CA LEU A 12 22.11 -11.45 46.53
C LEU A 12 20.83 -11.77 47.35
N SER A 13 19.71 -11.13 46.95
CA SER A 13 18.29 -11.59 46.97
C SER A 13 17.42 -10.38 46.52
N ILE A 14 16.76 -10.31 45.36
CA ILE A 14 15.67 -11.07 44.69
C ILE A 14 14.25 -10.78 45.26
N SER A 15 13.54 -9.91 44.49
CA SER A 15 12.15 -10.01 43.98
C SER A 15 10.89 -9.61 44.77
N THR A 16 9.97 -9.05 43.94
CA THR A 16 8.48 -9.05 44.00
C THR A 16 7.84 -8.22 45.13
N MET A 17 6.78 -7.42 44.94
CA MET A 17 5.57 -7.59 44.12
C MET A 17 4.90 -6.22 43.89
N ALA A 18 4.15 -6.11 42.79
CA ALA A 18 3.30 -4.99 42.43
C ALA A 18 2.07 -4.85 43.34
N LEU A 19 1.60 -3.61 43.53
CA LEU A 19 0.23 -3.31 43.99
C LEU A 19 -0.31 -2.12 43.21
N SER A 20 -1.43 -2.38 42.56
CA SER A 20 -2.25 -1.47 41.75
C SER A 20 -3.27 -0.70 42.59
N LEU A 21 -3.71 0.42 42.00
CA LEU A 21 -5.01 1.11 42.12
C LEU A 21 -5.27 2.05 43.31
N GLY A 22 -5.61 3.29 42.95
CA GLY A 22 -6.23 4.28 43.82
C GLY A 22 -6.29 5.66 43.17
N ALA A 23 -7.25 5.86 42.26
CA ALA A 23 -7.59 7.16 41.68
C ALA A 23 -8.08 8.14 42.75
N LEU A 24 -7.70 9.41 42.64
CA LEU A 24 -8.47 10.56 43.13
C LEU A 24 -8.12 11.79 42.28
N GLN A 25 -9.13 12.31 41.58
CA GLN A 25 -9.11 13.59 40.88
C GLN A 25 -8.98 14.73 41.90
N THR A 26 -8.09 15.68 41.63
CA THR A 26 -8.29 17.10 41.95
C THR A 26 -7.62 17.96 40.89
N HIS A 27 -8.39 18.89 40.32
CA HIS A 27 -7.96 19.90 39.36
C HIS A 27 -6.93 20.86 39.97
N ALA A 28 -5.90 21.21 39.19
CA ALA A 28 -5.16 22.46 39.38
C ALA A 28 -4.63 22.94 38.02
N VAL A 29 -5.09 24.14 37.65
CA VAL A 29 -4.64 24.97 36.55
C VAL A 29 -3.19 25.41 36.83
N ALA A 30 -2.32 25.36 35.83
CA ALA A 30 -0.98 25.96 35.90
C ALA A 30 -0.57 26.57 34.54
N GLU A 31 -0.85 27.87 34.43
CA GLU A 31 -0.13 28.96 33.76
C GLU A 31 0.79 28.65 32.57
N GLU A 32 0.39 29.17 31.40
CA GLU A 32 1.26 29.46 30.26
C GLU A 32 2.41 30.39 30.68
N LYS A 33 3.65 29.89 30.56
CA LYS A 33 4.85 30.72 30.63
C LYS A 33 5.22 31.21 29.24
N VAL A 34 5.09 32.52 29.08
CA VAL A 34 5.62 33.36 27.98
C VAL A 34 7.12 33.07 27.75
N PRO A 35 7.60 32.90 26.51
CA PRO A 35 9.04 32.82 26.25
C PRO A 35 9.66 34.23 26.20
N TYR A 36 10.74 34.41 26.98
CA TYR A 36 11.63 35.56 26.94
C TYR A 36 12.51 35.54 25.67
N ASN A 37 12.63 36.71 25.04
CA ASN A 37 13.67 37.09 24.08
C ASN A 37 15.09 36.83 24.61
N VAL A 38 16.06 36.59 23.71
CA VAL A 38 17.33 37.38 23.56
C VAL A 38 18.38 36.68 22.64
N LEU A 39 18.79 37.44 21.61
CA LEU A 39 20.10 37.53 20.90
C LEU A 39 20.50 36.65 19.68
N LYS A 40 20.19 37.22 18.50
CA LYS A 40 21.10 37.63 17.39
C LYS A 40 22.51 37.03 17.32
N THR A 41 22.83 36.34 16.21
CA THR A 41 23.99 36.62 15.34
C THR A 41 23.72 36.13 13.90
N LYS A 42 24.11 36.94 12.89
CA LYS A 42 24.03 36.68 11.42
C LYS A 42 25.18 35.75 10.95
N PRO A 43 25.06 35.10 9.78
CA PRO A 43 25.56 35.64 8.49
C PRO A 43 24.50 35.55 7.36
N VAL A 44 24.18 36.60 6.58
CA VAL A 44 24.82 37.14 5.34
C VAL A 44 24.91 36.13 4.18
N GLY A 45 24.11 36.35 3.11
CA GLY A 45 24.49 35.99 1.73
C GLY A 45 23.52 35.17 0.85
N ILE A 46 22.44 35.78 0.31
CA ILE A 46 21.93 35.79 -1.11
C ILE A 46 21.94 34.43 -1.90
N GLU A 47 20.87 33.87 -2.50
CA GLU A 47 19.86 34.38 -3.47
C GLU A 47 18.54 33.58 -3.40
N LYS A 48 17.41 34.24 -3.67
CA LYS A 48 16.12 33.63 -4.03
C LYS A 48 15.59 34.26 -5.31
N PRO A 49 15.34 33.48 -6.37
CA PRO A 49 14.30 33.79 -7.34
C PRO A 49 12.95 33.35 -6.76
N VAL A 50 11.98 34.25 -6.89
CA VAL A 50 10.58 34.02 -6.53
C VAL A 50 9.90 33.30 -7.68
N ASP A 51 9.59 32.03 -7.48
CA ASP A 51 8.33 31.48 -7.97
C ASP A 51 7.38 31.46 -6.77
N GLU A 52 6.25 32.16 -6.88
CA GLU A 52 5.09 31.80 -6.07
C GLU A 52 4.80 30.31 -6.35
N VAL A 53 4.48 29.57 -5.29
CA VAL A 53 4.17 28.13 -5.21
C VAL A 53 5.35 27.26 -4.74
N GLY A 54 5.36 27.03 -3.42
CA GLY A 54 6.17 26.03 -2.74
C GLY A 54 5.81 26.01 -1.25
N HIS A 55 4.68 25.39 -0.92
CA HIS A 55 4.14 25.19 0.45
C HIS A 55 3.90 26.45 1.30
N VAL A 56 2.84 27.19 0.99
CA VAL A 56 2.09 27.88 2.06
C VAL A 56 1.02 26.92 2.57
N SER A 57 1.41 25.98 3.45
CA SER A 57 0.46 25.22 4.28
C SER A 57 1.11 24.41 5.41
N LYS A 58 2.28 24.81 5.95
CA LYS A 58 2.82 24.12 7.14
C LYS A 58 1.91 24.14 8.37
N VAL A 59 0.86 24.97 8.35
CA VAL A 59 -0.10 25.11 9.44
C VAL A 59 -1.45 24.46 9.13
N ASP A 60 -1.76 24.12 7.87
CA ASP A 60 -3.13 23.80 7.45
C ASP A 60 -3.37 22.29 7.21
N GLU A 61 -2.33 21.53 6.87
CA GLU A 61 -2.47 20.08 6.63
C GLU A 61 -2.75 19.28 7.92
N THR A 62 -2.57 19.88 9.10
CA THR A 62 -2.92 19.30 10.40
C THR A 62 -4.40 19.43 10.75
N LEU A 63 -5.15 20.31 10.08
CA LEU A 63 -6.59 20.43 10.24
C LEU A 63 -7.28 19.28 9.49
N SER A 64 -8.42 18.81 10.00
CA SER A 64 -9.24 17.88 9.22
C SER A 64 -9.67 18.53 7.90
N PHE A 65 -9.93 17.73 6.88
CA PHE A 65 -10.36 18.28 5.58
C PHE A 65 -11.60 19.19 5.70
N GLN A 66 -12.54 18.85 6.60
CA GLN A 66 -13.72 19.67 6.87
C GLN A 66 -13.40 21.01 7.56
N GLU A 67 -12.33 21.07 8.33
CA GLU A 67 -11.82 22.31 8.92
C GLU A 67 -11.09 23.14 7.88
N ARG A 68 -10.24 22.50 7.05
CA ARG A 68 -9.59 23.15 5.90
C ARG A 68 -10.62 23.81 4.99
N LEU A 69 -11.72 23.12 4.67
CA LEU A 69 -12.81 23.65 3.84
C LEU A 69 -13.41 24.98 4.33
N LYS A 70 -13.27 25.30 5.61
CA LYS A 70 -13.82 26.52 6.22
C LYS A 70 -12.83 27.69 6.21
N VAL A 71 -11.53 27.41 6.19
CA VAL A 71 -10.47 28.42 6.39
C VAL A 71 -9.56 28.61 5.18
N GLY A 72 -9.48 27.61 4.30
CA GLY A 72 -8.61 27.61 3.13
C GLY A 72 -9.13 28.44 1.96
N ASP A 73 -8.21 29.05 1.21
CA ASP A 73 -8.50 29.56 -0.13
C ASP A 73 -8.42 28.41 -1.13
N PHE A 74 -9.57 28.11 -1.72
CA PHE A 74 -9.76 26.96 -2.60
C PHE A 74 -9.87 27.33 -4.07
N SER A 75 -9.65 28.60 -4.38
CA SER A 75 -9.49 29.10 -5.74
C SER A 75 -8.34 28.38 -6.46
N GLN A 76 -8.49 28.20 -7.77
CA GLN A 76 -7.50 27.48 -8.58
C GLN A 76 -6.55 28.48 -9.21
N ARG A 77 -5.33 28.54 -8.69
CA ARG A 77 -4.32 29.42 -9.29
C ARG A 77 -4.01 28.95 -10.71
N PRO A 78 -3.93 29.87 -11.67
CA PRO A 78 -3.41 29.54 -13.00
C PRO A 78 -1.98 28.98 -12.89
N ALA A 79 -1.65 28.00 -13.74
CA ALA A 79 -0.31 27.45 -13.81
C ALA A 79 0.72 28.55 -14.12
N SER A 80 1.88 28.52 -13.45
CA SER A 80 2.93 29.52 -13.63
C SER A 80 3.30 29.66 -15.11
N ILE A 81 3.35 30.90 -15.60
CA ILE A 81 3.75 31.21 -16.97
C ILE A 81 5.27 31.12 -17.05
N THR A 82 5.81 29.91 -17.13
CA THR A 82 7.25 29.68 -17.28
C THR A 82 7.67 30.00 -18.71
N LYS A 83 7.83 31.28 -19.06
CA LYS A 83 8.64 31.63 -20.24
C LYS A 83 10.08 31.28 -19.87
N LYS A 84 10.66 30.25 -20.52
CA LYS A 84 12.12 30.01 -20.55
C LYS A 84 12.78 31.26 -21.08
N THR A 85 13.03 32.21 -20.19
CA THR A 85 13.74 33.43 -20.52
C THR A 85 15.19 33.00 -20.53
N ALA A 86 15.82 33.02 -21.71
CA ALA A 86 17.27 32.93 -21.79
C ALA A 86 17.83 33.96 -20.80
N VAL A 87 18.60 33.49 -19.82
CA VAL A 87 19.25 34.36 -18.83
C VAL A 87 20.25 35.22 -19.59
N LYS A 88 19.78 36.35 -20.12
CA LYS A 88 20.64 37.48 -20.41
C LYS A 88 21.09 37.96 -19.05
N GLN A 89 22.41 38.00 -18.83
CA GLN A 89 23.03 38.59 -17.64
C GLN A 89 22.25 39.84 -17.23
N VAL A 90 21.59 39.77 -16.07
CA VAL A 90 20.94 40.91 -15.44
C VAL A 90 22.06 41.92 -15.16
N LYS A 91 21.99 43.10 -15.78
CA LYS A 91 23.09 44.06 -15.74
C LYS A 91 23.24 44.73 -14.38
N GLU A 92 22.15 44.91 -13.62
CA GLU A 92 22.15 45.53 -12.28
C GLU A 92 21.00 44.97 -11.41
N SER A 93 21.29 44.71 -10.13
CA SER A 93 20.35 44.30 -9.07
C SER A 93 20.47 45.25 -7.88
N TYR A 94 19.36 45.52 -7.20
CA TYR A 94 19.30 46.47 -6.08
C TYR A 94 18.93 45.74 -4.78
N SER A 95 19.46 46.20 -3.66
CA SER A 95 18.92 45.86 -2.33
C SER A 95 18.03 46.99 -1.82
N MET A 96 17.19 46.70 -0.84
CA MET A 96 16.40 47.71 -0.13
C MET A 96 17.30 48.73 0.58
N ALA A 97 18.51 48.33 0.97
CA ALA A 97 19.55 49.25 1.47
C ALA A 97 20.01 50.25 0.40
N ASP A 98 20.03 49.87 -0.89
CA ASP A 98 20.37 50.78 -1.98
C ASP A 98 19.23 51.74 -2.28
N LEU A 99 18.00 51.23 -2.34
CA LEU A 99 16.81 52.05 -2.54
C LEU A 99 16.62 53.06 -1.40
N ASN A 100 17.02 52.74 -0.17
CA ASN A 100 16.99 53.66 0.96
C ASN A 100 17.92 54.87 0.82
N LYS A 101 18.99 54.79 0.02
CA LYS A 101 19.95 55.87 -0.18
C LYS A 101 19.52 56.87 -1.26
N MET A 102 18.58 56.47 -2.12
CA MET A 102 18.10 57.28 -3.23
C MET A 102 17.21 58.43 -2.73
N ASN A 103 17.30 59.56 -3.40
CA ASN A 103 16.27 60.60 -3.24
C ASN A 103 14.98 60.18 -3.98
N ASP A 104 13.88 60.90 -3.74
CA ASP A 104 12.56 60.57 -4.27
C ASP A 104 12.55 60.43 -5.80
N GLN A 105 13.24 61.31 -6.54
CA GLN A 105 13.30 61.27 -8.00
C GLN A 105 14.10 60.06 -8.50
N GLU A 106 15.29 59.83 -7.93
CA GLU A 106 16.13 58.68 -8.26
C GLU A 106 15.41 57.35 -7.98
N LEU A 107 14.66 57.29 -6.88
CA LEU A 107 13.89 56.12 -6.49
C LEU A 107 12.82 55.80 -7.53
N VAL A 108 11.98 56.78 -7.89
CA VAL A 108 10.89 56.54 -8.84
C VAL A 108 11.38 56.24 -10.27
N GLU A 109 12.46 56.88 -10.70
CA GLU A 109 13.09 56.59 -12.00
C GLU A 109 13.69 55.18 -12.02
N THR A 110 14.33 54.76 -10.92
CA THR A 110 14.87 53.41 -10.77
C THR A 110 13.75 52.37 -10.79
N LEU A 111 12.74 52.50 -9.92
CA LEU A 111 11.60 51.57 -9.88
C LEU A 111 10.86 51.50 -11.23
N GLY A 112 10.81 52.60 -11.97
CA GLY A 112 10.19 52.67 -13.29
C GLY A 112 10.95 51.96 -14.40
N SER A 113 12.24 51.68 -14.21
CA SER A 113 13.13 51.09 -15.23
C SER A 113 13.50 49.63 -14.98
N ILE A 114 13.28 49.13 -13.76
CA ILE A 114 13.62 47.76 -13.35
C ILE A 114 12.38 46.87 -13.23
N LYS A 115 12.61 45.56 -13.17
CA LYS A 115 11.64 44.57 -12.73
C LYS A 115 11.74 44.37 -11.21
N TRP A 116 10.61 44.13 -10.55
CA TRP A 116 10.56 43.94 -9.10
C TRP A 116 11.50 42.84 -8.58
N HIS A 117 11.69 41.75 -9.33
CA HIS A 117 12.59 40.65 -8.95
C HIS A 117 14.08 41.04 -9.01
N GLN A 118 14.43 42.23 -9.52
CA GLN A 118 15.78 42.79 -9.41
C GLN A 118 16.02 43.45 -8.04
N ILE A 119 14.99 43.54 -7.18
CA ILE A 119 15.11 43.99 -5.78
C ILE A 119 15.28 42.73 -4.90
N THR A 120 16.51 42.48 -4.49
CA THR A 120 16.96 41.17 -3.97
C THR A 120 16.32 40.73 -2.65
N ASP A 121 15.90 41.68 -1.83
CA ASP A 121 15.33 41.46 -0.49
C ASP A 121 13.93 42.06 -0.32
N LEU A 122 13.20 42.30 -1.42
CA LEU A 122 11.91 43.01 -1.46
C LEU A 122 10.86 42.48 -0.46
N PHE A 123 10.70 41.15 -0.40
CA PHE A 123 9.74 40.45 0.46
C PHE A 123 10.37 39.86 1.73
N GLN A 124 11.60 40.26 2.08
CA GLN A 124 12.29 39.75 3.28
C GLN A 124 12.22 40.77 4.42
N PHE A 125 11.78 40.36 5.60
CA PHE A 125 11.82 41.27 6.75
C PHE A 125 13.25 41.44 7.28
N ASN A 126 13.79 42.66 7.17
CA ASN A 126 15.11 43.05 7.67
C ASN A 126 15.11 44.54 8.10
N GLU A 127 16.23 45.04 8.62
CA GLU A 127 16.30 46.44 9.10
C GLU A 127 16.13 47.46 7.97
N ASP A 128 16.58 47.14 6.74
CA ASP A 128 16.52 48.03 5.59
C ASP A 128 15.10 48.14 5.02
N THR A 129 14.40 47.02 4.86
CA THR A 129 12.98 46.97 4.47
C THR A 129 12.10 47.64 5.52
N LYS A 130 12.36 47.39 6.80
CA LYS A 130 11.70 48.08 7.91
C LYS A 130 11.90 49.59 7.84
N ALA A 131 13.14 50.06 7.61
CA ALA A 131 13.42 51.49 7.47
C ALA A 131 12.72 52.10 6.25
N PHE A 132 12.72 51.40 5.12
CA PHE A 132 12.10 51.84 3.88
C PHE A 132 10.58 52.02 4.04
N TYR A 133 9.88 51.00 4.55
CA TYR A 133 8.43 51.02 4.66
C TYR A 133 7.90 51.85 5.84
N LYS A 134 8.73 52.13 6.86
CA LYS A 134 8.39 53.10 7.92
C LYS A 134 8.37 54.55 7.44
N ASP A 135 9.04 54.87 6.34
CA ASP A 135 9.07 56.21 5.79
C ASP A 135 7.76 56.51 5.04
N LYS A 136 6.83 57.15 5.75
CA LYS A 136 5.52 57.53 5.21
C LYS A 136 5.60 58.49 4.03
N GLY A 137 6.63 59.35 3.99
CA GLY A 137 6.85 60.27 2.87
C GLY A 137 7.19 59.49 1.61
N LYS A 138 8.17 58.59 1.74
CA LYS A 138 8.57 57.69 0.64
C LYS A 138 7.44 56.81 0.15
N MET A 139 6.64 56.23 1.05
CA MET A 139 5.46 55.45 0.67
C MET A 139 4.44 56.29 -0.10
N GLN A 140 4.19 57.53 0.31
CA GLN A 140 3.29 58.43 -0.41
C GLN A 140 3.83 58.78 -1.80
N VAL A 141 5.14 59.04 -1.93
CA VAL A 141 5.81 59.29 -3.23
C VAL A 141 5.61 58.11 -4.19
N ILE A 142 5.76 56.87 -3.72
CA ILE A 142 5.56 55.66 -4.53
C ILE A 142 4.09 55.55 -4.98
N ILE A 143 3.14 55.84 -4.09
CA ILE A 143 1.70 55.80 -4.39
C ILE A 143 1.32 56.90 -5.41
N ASP A 144 1.80 58.12 -5.22
CA ASP A 144 1.50 59.26 -6.08
C ASP A 144 2.10 59.06 -7.48
N GLU A 145 3.32 58.53 -7.56
CA GLU A 145 3.97 58.18 -8.82
C GLU A 145 3.25 57.02 -9.53
N LEU A 146 2.77 56.01 -8.79
CA LEU A 146 1.94 54.96 -9.36
C LEU A 146 0.66 55.54 -9.98
N ALA A 147 0.05 56.54 -9.35
CA ALA A 147 -1.10 57.26 -9.92
C ALA A 147 -0.72 58.00 -11.21
N HIS A 148 0.41 58.71 -11.22
CA HIS A 148 0.90 59.41 -12.40
C HIS A 148 1.15 58.45 -13.58
N ARG A 149 1.86 57.34 -13.34
CA ARG A 149 2.11 56.28 -14.33
C ARG A 149 0.83 55.62 -14.79
N GLY A 150 -0.10 55.37 -13.87
CA GLY A 150 -1.44 54.88 -14.17
C GLY A 150 -2.19 55.78 -15.15
N SER A 151 -2.07 57.10 -15.02
CA SER A 151 -2.72 58.05 -15.94
C SER A 151 -2.05 58.17 -17.32
N THR A 152 -0.84 57.64 -17.50
CA THR A 152 0.00 57.89 -18.69
C THR A 152 0.49 56.63 -19.42
N PHE A 153 0.27 55.42 -18.89
CA PHE A 153 0.66 54.19 -19.59
C PHE A 153 -0.08 54.03 -20.91
N THR A 154 0.55 53.29 -21.84
CA THR A 154 0.04 53.05 -23.19
C THR A 154 -0.05 51.56 -23.46
N LYS A 155 -0.64 51.18 -24.60
CA LYS A 155 -0.67 49.78 -25.03
C LYS A 155 0.72 49.16 -25.25
N ASP A 156 1.77 49.97 -25.45
CA ASP A 156 3.12 49.50 -25.78
C ASP A 156 4.12 49.73 -24.62
N ASP A 157 3.68 50.37 -23.53
CA ASP A 157 4.54 50.69 -22.38
C ASP A 157 3.70 50.80 -21.10
N SER A 158 3.89 49.83 -20.19
CA SER A 158 3.23 49.75 -18.89
C SER A 158 3.81 50.71 -17.84
N LYS A 159 4.83 51.49 -18.19
CA LYS A 159 5.47 52.49 -17.32
C LYS A 159 5.95 51.93 -15.99
N GLY A 160 6.30 50.65 -15.91
CA GLY A 160 6.78 50.04 -14.67
C GLY A 160 5.71 49.89 -13.58
N ILE A 161 4.43 50.05 -13.90
CA ILE A 161 3.31 49.91 -12.94
C ILE A 161 3.42 48.62 -12.12
N GLN A 162 3.78 47.50 -12.76
CA GLN A 162 3.98 46.23 -12.06
C GLN A 162 5.02 46.32 -10.94
N THR A 163 6.16 46.96 -11.18
CA THR A 163 7.23 47.08 -10.18
C THR A 163 6.77 47.92 -8.99
N PHE A 164 6.09 49.04 -9.24
CA PHE A 164 5.51 49.86 -8.18
C PHE A 164 4.45 49.09 -7.37
N THR A 165 3.56 48.36 -8.05
CA THR A 165 2.59 47.49 -7.39
C THR A 165 3.27 46.48 -6.48
N GLU A 166 4.29 45.75 -6.95
CA GLU A 166 4.97 44.75 -6.13
C GLU A 166 5.71 45.35 -4.93
N VAL A 167 6.27 46.56 -5.05
CA VAL A 167 6.86 47.29 -3.91
C VAL A 167 5.82 47.68 -2.86
N LEU A 168 4.61 48.05 -3.27
CA LEU A 168 3.51 48.30 -2.33
C LEU A 168 2.99 46.99 -1.71
N ARG A 169 2.83 45.93 -2.52
CA ARG A 169 2.41 44.61 -2.04
C ARG A 169 3.36 44.05 -1.00
N SER A 170 4.67 44.17 -1.20
CA SER A 170 5.67 43.75 -0.22
C SER A 170 5.59 44.55 1.07
N ALA A 171 5.26 45.84 1.02
CA ALA A 171 5.04 46.66 2.21
C ALA A 171 3.90 46.10 3.08
N PHE A 172 2.74 45.86 2.46
CA PHE A 172 1.55 45.32 3.15
C PHE A 172 1.77 43.88 3.63
N TYR A 173 2.40 43.05 2.80
CA TYR A 173 2.75 41.68 3.17
C TYR A 173 3.64 41.63 4.42
N LEU A 174 4.71 42.43 4.44
CA LEU A 174 5.61 42.46 5.58
C LEU A 174 4.94 43.06 6.81
N ALA A 175 4.05 44.03 6.64
CA ALA A 175 3.27 44.58 7.73
C ALA A 175 2.32 43.55 8.37
N PHE A 176 1.69 42.68 7.57
CA PHE A 176 0.80 41.64 8.07
C PHE A 176 1.49 40.71 9.08
N TYR A 177 2.75 40.34 8.80
CA TYR A 177 3.51 39.41 9.63
C TYR A 177 4.39 40.08 10.70
N ASN A 178 4.59 41.40 10.65
CA ASN A 178 5.55 42.09 11.52
C ASN A 178 4.94 43.32 12.17
N ASN A 179 4.76 43.25 13.50
CA ASN A 179 4.11 44.29 14.29
C ASN A 179 4.78 45.67 14.18
N GLU A 180 6.07 45.76 13.86
CA GLU A 180 6.74 47.05 13.71
C GLU A 180 6.31 47.86 12.48
N LEU A 181 5.60 47.24 11.55
CA LEU A 181 5.01 47.87 10.35
C LEU A 181 3.48 47.89 10.40
N SER A 182 2.87 47.59 11.56
CA SER A 182 1.42 47.40 11.73
C SER A 182 0.55 48.56 11.23
N GLU A 183 1.04 49.80 11.24
CA GLU A 183 0.30 50.96 10.70
C GLU A 183 -0.05 50.81 9.21
N LEU A 184 0.74 50.05 8.44
CA LEU A 184 0.47 49.78 7.02
C LEU A 184 -0.68 48.79 6.81
N ASN A 185 -1.03 48.00 7.84
CA ASN A 185 -2.20 47.12 7.82
C ASN A 185 -3.51 47.84 8.15
N GLU A 186 -3.45 49.11 8.57
CA GLU A 186 -4.67 49.86 8.79
C GLU A 186 -5.37 50.13 7.47
N ARG A 187 -6.68 49.83 7.40
CA ARG A 187 -7.52 50.11 6.23
C ARG A 187 -7.40 51.57 5.76
N SER A 188 -7.25 52.50 6.70
CA SER A 188 -7.06 53.93 6.43
C SER A 188 -5.79 54.22 5.62
N PHE A 189 -4.73 53.43 5.80
CA PHE A 189 -3.49 53.53 5.04
C PHE A 189 -3.61 52.82 3.69
N GLN A 190 -4.19 51.62 3.65
CA GLN A 190 -4.45 50.88 2.42
C GLN A 190 -5.30 51.69 1.42
N ASP A 191 -6.31 52.41 1.93
CA ASP A 191 -7.18 53.29 1.13
C ASP A 191 -6.42 54.44 0.43
N LYS A 192 -5.18 54.75 0.85
CA LYS A 192 -4.33 55.70 0.12
C LYS A 192 -3.95 55.21 -1.28
N CYS A 193 -4.08 53.92 -1.58
CA CYS A 193 -3.86 53.38 -2.92
C CYS A 193 -5.07 53.60 -3.86
N LEU A 194 -6.26 53.94 -3.35
CA LEU A 194 -7.47 54.10 -4.17
C LEU A 194 -7.32 55.17 -5.28
N PRO A 195 -6.73 56.36 -5.04
CA PRO A 195 -6.49 57.32 -6.11
C PRO A 195 -5.61 56.76 -7.24
N ALA A 196 -4.57 55.99 -6.92
CA ALA A 196 -3.69 55.37 -7.90
C ALA A 196 -4.42 54.28 -8.71
N LEU A 197 -5.19 53.42 -8.05
CA LEU A 197 -6.06 52.44 -8.71
C LEU A 197 -7.04 53.14 -9.67
N LYS A 198 -7.69 54.22 -9.23
CA LYS A 198 -8.61 54.99 -10.09
C LYS A 198 -7.91 55.65 -11.27
N ALA A 199 -6.68 56.14 -11.10
CA ALA A 199 -5.89 56.71 -12.18
C ALA A 199 -5.53 55.66 -13.23
N ILE A 200 -5.13 54.45 -12.80
CA ILE A 200 -4.91 53.30 -13.70
C ILE A 200 -6.20 52.98 -14.46
N ALA A 201 -7.32 52.81 -13.73
CA ALA A 201 -8.57 52.35 -14.31
C ALA A 201 -9.26 53.36 -15.25
N LYS A 202 -9.02 54.66 -15.07
CA LYS A 202 -9.53 55.74 -15.95
C LYS A 202 -8.72 55.89 -17.24
N ASN A 203 -7.54 55.28 -17.33
CA ASN A 203 -6.73 55.32 -18.54
C ASN A 203 -7.44 54.55 -19.68
N PRO A 204 -7.58 55.11 -20.90
CA PRO A 204 -8.20 54.42 -22.03
C PRO A 204 -7.52 53.10 -22.45
N ASN A 205 -6.29 52.87 -21.98
CA ASN A 205 -5.54 51.63 -22.22
C ASN A 205 -5.80 50.55 -21.14
N PHE A 206 -6.59 50.84 -20.10
CA PHE A 206 -7.01 49.85 -19.10
C PHE A 206 -8.10 48.93 -19.68
N LYS A 207 -7.64 47.90 -20.41
CA LYS A 207 -8.45 46.89 -21.09
C LYS A 207 -7.55 45.69 -21.41
N LEU A 208 -8.14 44.51 -21.63
CA LEU A 208 -7.39 43.37 -22.14
C LEU A 208 -6.96 43.61 -23.59
N GLY A 209 -5.73 43.21 -23.94
CA GLY A 209 -5.14 43.50 -25.24
C GLY A 209 -3.71 42.97 -25.39
N THR A 210 -2.73 43.87 -25.35
CA THR A 210 -1.29 43.54 -25.42
C THR A 210 -0.77 43.00 -24.08
N ASP A 211 0.42 42.39 -24.10
CA ASP A 211 1.11 41.90 -22.89
C ASP A 211 1.25 43.02 -21.83
N GLU A 212 1.54 44.25 -22.25
CA GLU A 212 1.67 45.42 -21.37
C GLU A 212 0.35 45.81 -20.72
N GLN A 213 -0.75 45.79 -21.48
CA GLN A 213 -2.08 46.09 -20.94
C GLN A 213 -2.54 45.00 -19.98
N ASP A 214 -2.39 43.73 -20.36
CA ASP A 214 -2.76 42.58 -19.52
C ASP A 214 -1.94 42.56 -18.22
N THR A 215 -0.65 42.95 -18.28
CA THR A 215 0.21 43.12 -17.10
C THR A 215 -0.32 44.20 -16.15
N VAL A 216 -0.78 45.34 -16.68
CA VAL A 216 -1.37 46.42 -15.86
C VAL A 216 -2.69 45.98 -15.23
N VAL A 217 -3.53 45.25 -15.97
CA VAL A 217 -4.79 44.69 -15.47
C VAL A 217 -4.54 43.66 -14.35
N SER A 218 -3.55 42.77 -14.51
CA SER A 218 -3.12 41.84 -13.46
C SER A 218 -2.59 42.58 -12.22
N ALA A 219 -1.71 43.57 -12.41
CA ALA A 219 -1.17 44.39 -11.32
C ALA A 219 -2.27 45.15 -10.55
N TYR A 220 -3.35 45.55 -11.23
CA TYR A 220 -4.50 46.18 -10.61
C TYR A 220 -5.20 45.26 -9.59
N GLY A 221 -5.51 44.02 -9.99
CA GLY A 221 -6.11 43.02 -9.08
C GLY A 221 -5.20 42.66 -7.92
N LYS A 222 -3.90 42.44 -8.19
CA LYS A 222 -2.88 42.14 -7.18
C LYS A 222 -2.64 43.27 -6.18
N LEU A 223 -2.75 44.53 -6.59
CA LEU A 223 -2.67 45.63 -5.63
C LEU A 223 -3.90 45.66 -4.73
N ILE A 224 -5.09 45.46 -5.29
CA ILE A 224 -6.34 45.40 -4.52
C ILE A 224 -6.26 44.33 -3.43
N SER A 225 -5.70 43.14 -3.73
CA SER A 225 -5.62 42.05 -2.75
C SER A 225 -4.83 42.41 -1.48
N ASN A 226 -3.86 43.33 -1.57
CA ASN A 226 -3.02 43.71 -0.43
C ASN A 226 -3.35 45.09 0.14
N ALA A 227 -3.95 45.95 -0.67
CA ALA A 227 -4.40 47.29 -0.29
C ALA A 227 -5.90 47.28 0.00
N SER A 228 -6.71 47.91 -0.86
CA SER A 228 -8.16 47.97 -0.69
C SER A 228 -8.89 48.27 -2.00
N SER A 229 -10.21 48.08 -1.99
CA SER A 229 -11.15 48.47 -3.04
C SER A 229 -12.29 49.35 -2.51
N ASP A 230 -12.94 50.08 -3.42
CA ASP A 230 -14.22 50.75 -3.22
C ASP A 230 -15.21 50.38 -4.34
N VAL A 231 -16.41 50.95 -4.31
CA VAL A 231 -17.43 50.66 -5.35
C VAL A 231 -16.95 51.04 -6.75
N GLU A 232 -16.23 52.14 -6.90
CA GLU A 232 -15.77 52.65 -8.19
C GLU A 232 -14.69 51.73 -8.77
N THR A 233 -13.72 51.29 -7.96
CA THR A 233 -12.66 50.38 -8.40
C THR A 233 -13.22 49.02 -8.85
N VAL A 234 -14.18 48.46 -8.12
CA VAL A 234 -14.85 47.20 -8.50
C VAL A 234 -15.67 47.37 -9.79
N GLN A 235 -16.30 48.53 -10.02
CA GLN A 235 -17.03 48.80 -11.25
C GLN A 235 -16.11 48.88 -12.48
N TYR A 236 -14.90 49.43 -12.36
CA TYR A 236 -13.93 49.37 -13.45
C TYR A 236 -13.49 47.94 -13.76
N ALA A 237 -13.25 47.13 -12.72
CA ALA A 237 -12.96 45.71 -12.89
C ALA A 237 -14.08 44.95 -13.61
N SER A 238 -15.36 45.29 -13.34
CA SER A 238 -16.51 44.71 -14.06
C SER A 238 -16.43 44.90 -15.58
N ASN A 239 -15.95 46.05 -16.05
CA ASN A 239 -15.78 46.29 -17.49
C ASN A 239 -14.73 45.36 -18.12
N ILE A 240 -13.68 45.01 -17.37
CA ILE A 240 -12.64 44.07 -17.82
C ILE A 240 -13.20 42.65 -17.92
N LEU A 241 -13.92 42.17 -16.90
CA LEU A 241 -14.57 40.86 -16.96
C LEU A 241 -15.59 40.80 -18.10
N LYS A 242 -16.37 41.87 -18.30
CA LYS A 242 -17.30 41.98 -19.42
C LYS A 242 -16.56 41.86 -20.75
N GLN A 243 -15.45 42.58 -20.94
CA GLN A 243 -14.65 42.49 -22.15
C GLN A 243 -14.15 41.05 -22.37
N TYR A 244 -13.69 40.36 -21.33
CA TYR A 244 -13.26 38.97 -21.43
C TYR A 244 -14.40 38.07 -21.87
N ASN A 245 -15.54 38.14 -21.20
CA ASN A 245 -16.71 37.31 -21.50
C ASN A 245 -17.27 37.57 -22.91
N ASP A 246 -17.27 38.83 -23.36
CA ASP A 246 -17.74 39.18 -24.70
C ASP A 246 -16.77 38.72 -25.81
N ASN A 247 -15.50 38.46 -25.48
CA ASN A 247 -14.47 37.98 -26.40
C ASN A 247 -13.97 36.56 -26.04
N PHE A 248 -14.79 35.79 -25.31
CA PHE A 248 -14.37 34.54 -24.69
C PHE A 248 -13.73 33.57 -25.68
N THR A 249 -14.33 33.35 -26.85
CA THR A 249 -13.83 32.44 -27.88
C THR A 249 -12.41 32.76 -28.36
N THR A 250 -11.99 34.03 -28.24
CA THR A 250 -10.66 34.50 -28.63
C THR A 250 -9.69 34.48 -27.45
N TYR A 251 -10.17 34.79 -26.25
CA TYR A 251 -9.31 34.99 -25.07
C TYR A 251 -9.13 33.73 -24.21
N VAL A 252 -9.99 32.73 -24.38
CA VAL A 252 -10.03 31.52 -23.53
C VAL A 252 -8.69 30.78 -23.45
N ASN A 253 -7.91 30.79 -24.54
CA ASN A 253 -6.61 30.11 -24.60
C ASN A 253 -5.42 31.05 -24.28
N ASP A 254 -5.67 32.33 -24.02
CA ASP A 254 -4.63 33.29 -23.65
C ASP A 254 -4.44 33.30 -22.13
N ARG A 255 -3.34 32.68 -21.70
CA ARG A 255 -3.02 32.54 -20.27
C ARG A 255 -2.80 33.87 -19.56
N MET A 256 -2.24 34.89 -20.22
CA MET A 256 -2.02 36.19 -19.57
C MET A 256 -3.35 36.90 -19.31
N LYS A 257 -4.30 36.80 -20.26
CA LYS A 257 -5.65 37.33 -20.07
C LYS A 257 -6.42 36.57 -19.00
N GLY A 258 -6.33 35.25 -19.02
CA GLY A 258 -6.91 34.41 -17.96
C GLY A 258 -6.37 34.75 -16.57
N GLN A 259 -5.05 34.89 -16.42
CA GLN A 259 -4.39 35.33 -15.19
C GLN A 259 -4.92 36.70 -14.72
N ALA A 260 -5.01 37.67 -15.62
CA ALA A 260 -5.49 39.00 -15.27
C ALA A 260 -6.94 38.98 -14.75
N ILE A 261 -7.81 38.14 -15.32
CA ILE A 261 -9.17 37.93 -14.82
C ILE A 261 -9.18 37.26 -13.45
N TYR A 262 -8.36 36.23 -13.26
CA TYR A 262 -8.20 35.58 -11.96
C TYR A 262 -7.73 36.56 -10.88
N ASP A 263 -6.68 37.35 -11.14
CA ASP A 263 -6.12 38.31 -10.18
C ASP A 263 -7.15 39.37 -9.76
N ILE A 264 -8.02 39.79 -10.69
CA ILE A 264 -9.13 40.70 -10.38
C ILE A 264 -10.17 40.03 -9.48
N MET A 265 -10.64 38.83 -9.82
CA MET A 265 -11.65 38.12 -9.03
C MET A 265 -11.14 37.81 -7.62
N GLN A 266 -9.93 37.25 -7.54
CA GLN A 266 -9.29 36.88 -6.29
C GLN A 266 -8.98 38.11 -5.44
N GLY A 267 -8.42 39.17 -6.01
CA GLY A 267 -8.02 40.34 -5.24
C GLY A 267 -9.21 41.10 -4.65
N ILE A 268 -10.29 41.25 -5.42
CA ILE A 268 -11.52 41.88 -4.95
C ILE A 268 -12.24 41.01 -3.91
N ASP A 269 -12.34 39.69 -4.11
CA ASP A 269 -12.90 38.81 -3.08
C ASP A 269 -12.07 38.88 -1.79
N TYR A 270 -10.74 38.81 -1.89
CA TYR A 270 -9.88 38.85 -0.72
C TYR A 270 -10.05 40.13 0.10
N ASP A 271 -10.02 41.32 -0.52
CA ASP A 271 -10.23 42.59 0.19
C ASP A 271 -11.63 42.64 0.85
N ILE A 272 -12.67 42.33 0.09
CA ILE A 272 -14.05 42.44 0.58
C ILE A 272 -14.30 41.47 1.76
N GLN A 273 -13.80 40.24 1.67
CA GLN A 273 -13.98 39.24 2.73
C GLN A 273 -13.13 39.59 3.95
N SER A 274 -11.89 40.07 3.76
CA SER A 274 -11.03 40.57 4.86
C SER A 274 -11.70 41.72 5.58
N TYR A 275 -12.31 42.66 4.85
CA TYR A 275 -13.06 43.77 5.42
C TYR A 275 -14.23 43.31 6.30
N LEU A 276 -14.99 42.28 5.89
CA LEU A 276 -16.07 41.75 6.74
C LEU A 276 -15.56 41.26 8.09
N VAL A 277 -14.44 40.53 8.09
CA VAL A 277 -13.83 39.96 9.29
C VAL A 277 -13.27 41.07 10.18
N GLU A 278 -12.50 41.99 9.61
CA GLU A 278 -11.85 43.08 10.34
C GLU A 278 -12.86 44.08 10.89
N ALA A 279 -13.85 44.48 10.08
CA ALA A 279 -14.89 45.42 10.49
C ALA A 279 -16.01 44.77 11.31
N ARG A 280 -16.06 43.42 11.39
CA ARG A 280 -17.15 42.63 12.00
C ARG A 280 -18.53 43.04 11.49
N LYS A 281 -18.64 43.14 10.18
CA LYS A 281 -19.86 43.57 9.49
C LYS A 281 -20.47 42.43 8.70
N GLU A 282 -21.78 42.49 8.55
CA GLU A 282 -22.50 41.66 7.58
C GLU A 282 -22.43 42.28 6.18
N ALA A 283 -22.64 41.46 5.15
CA ALA A 283 -22.52 41.89 3.76
C ALA A 283 -23.39 43.12 3.44
N ASN A 284 -24.63 43.15 3.95
CA ASN A 284 -25.61 44.24 3.75
C ASN A 284 -25.26 45.55 4.48
N GLU A 285 -24.25 45.57 5.33
CA GLU A 285 -23.77 46.76 6.05
C GLU A 285 -22.53 47.40 5.38
N THR A 286 -22.05 46.78 4.30
CA THR A 286 -20.85 47.23 3.58
C THR A 286 -21.18 48.20 2.45
N MET A 287 -20.14 48.90 1.97
CA MET A 287 -20.31 49.86 0.87
C MET A 287 -20.61 49.21 -0.48
N TRP A 288 -20.30 47.92 -0.66
CA TRP A 288 -20.46 47.21 -1.93
C TRP A 288 -21.86 46.63 -2.13
N TYR A 289 -22.63 46.39 -1.05
CA TYR A 289 -23.94 45.74 -1.13
C TYR A 289 -24.89 46.44 -2.11
N GLY A 290 -25.38 45.70 -3.10
CA GLY A 290 -26.28 46.18 -4.15
C GLY A 290 -25.67 47.20 -5.12
N LYS A 291 -24.37 47.47 -5.05
CA LYS A 291 -23.66 48.46 -5.90
C LYS A 291 -22.61 47.85 -6.82
N VAL A 292 -22.31 46.57 -6.64
CA VAL A 292 -21.35 45.80 -7.45
C VAL A 292 -21.99 44.63 -8.21
N ASP A 293 -23.32 44.66 -8.37
CA ASP A 293 -24.09 43.62 -9.09
C ASP A 293 -23.52 43.32 -10.49
N GLY A 294 -23.07 44.35 -11.21
CA GLY A 294 -22.45 44.19 -12.54
C GLY A 294 -21.18 43.32 -12.50
N PHE A 295 -20.34 43.48 -11.49
CA PHE A 295 -19.14 42.66 -11.31
C PHE A 295 -19.51 41.20 -11.02
N ILE A 296 -20.43 40.99 -10.07
CA ILE A 296 -20.91 39.65 -9.68
C ILE A 296 -21.55 38.94 -10.88
N ASN A 297 -22.35 39.65 -11.68
CA ASN A 297 -23.01 39.07 -12.86
C ASN A 297 -22.03 38.64 -13.95
N GLU A 298 -20.91 39.34 -14.12
CA GLU A 298 -19.85 38.90 -15.04
C GLU A 298 -19.08 37.69 -14.52
N ILE A 299 -18.90 37.56 -13.19
CA ILE A 299 -18.39 36.31 -12.59
C ILE A 299 -19.37 35.16 -12.80
N ASN A 300 -20.67 35.41 -12.62
CA ASN A 300 -21.72 34.40 -12.85
C ASN A 300 -21.72 33.89 -14.29
N ARG A 301 -21.42 34.76 -15.28
CA ARG A 301 -21.24 34.34 -16.69
C ARG A 301 -20.09 33.36 -16.86
N ILE A 302 -18.98 33.55 -16.14
CA ILE A 302 -17.83 32.62 -16.14
C ILE A 302 -18.21 31.30 -15.45
N ALA A 303 -18.93 31.37 -14.33
CA ALA A 303 -19.37 30.20 -13.57
C ALA A 303 -20.32 29.27 -14.36
N LEU A 304 -21.04 29.81 -15.35
CA LEU A 304 -22.08 29.13 -16.14
C LEU A 304 -21.71 29.01 -17.63
N LEU A 305 -20.41 28.88 -17.92
CA LEU A 305 -19.93 28.61 -19.28
C LEU A 305 -20.25 27.17 -19.69
N ASN A 306 -21.07 27.00 -20.73
CA ASN A 306 -21.49 25.68 -21.21
C ASN A 306 -20.33 24.81 -21.73
N GLU A 307 -19.31 25.41 -22.36
CA GLU A 307 -18.18 24.68 -22.98
C GLU A 307 -16.96 24.68 -22.06
N VAL A 308 -16.84 23.62 -21.26
CA VAL A 308 -15.67 23.38 -20.40
C VAL A 308 -14.65 22.52 -21.13
N THR A 309 -13.42 23.01 -21.20
CA THR A 309 -12.24 22.36 -21.79
C THR A 309 -11.12 22.30 -20.76
N SER A 310 -10.06 21.52 -21.01
CA SER A 310 -8.87 21.48 -20.14
C SER A 310 -8.24 22.86 -19.93
N GLU A 311 -8.28 23.74 -20.95
CA GLU A 311 -7.65 25.07 -20.90
C GLU A 311 -8.43 26.09 -20.06
N ASN A 312 -9.76 25.94 -19.96
CA ASN A 312 -10.62 26.94 -19.32
C ASN A 312 -11.30 26.46 -18.03
N LYS A 313 -11.27 25.15 -17.76
CA LYS A 313 -11.92 24.53 -16.59
C LYS A 313 -11.50 25.20 -15.28
N TRP A 314 -10.22 25.53 -15.13
CA TRP A 314 -9.71 26.21 -13.94
C TRP A 314 -10.39 27.57 -13.73
N LEU A 315 -10.65 28.32 -14.79
CA LEU A 315 -11.31 29.62 -14.72
C LEU A 315 -12.81 29.47 -14.41
N VAL A 316 -13.46 28.44 -14.98
CA VAL A 316 -14.85 28.09 -14.65
C VAL A 316 -15.00 27.74 -13.17
N ASN A 317 -14.10 26.90 -12.64
CA ASN A 317 -14.07 26.54 -11.22
C ASN A 317 -13.91 27.78 -10.33
N ASN A 318 -13.02 28.71 -10.68
CA ASN A 318 -12.90 29.99 -10.00
C ASN A 318 -14.18 30.84 -10.11
N GLY A 319 -14.82 30.85 -11.27
CA GLY A 319 -16.12 31.51 -11.46
C GLY A 319 -17.16 31.00 -10.47
N ILE A 320 -17.30 29.68 -10.32
CA ILE A 320 -18.23 29.06 -9.36
C ILE A 320 -17.87 29.45 -7.91
N TYR A 321 -16.58 29.36 -7.56
CA TYR A 321 -16.08 29.71 -6.23
C TYR A 321 -16.37 31.17 -5.86
N PHE A 322 -15.99 32.13 -6.72
CA PHE A 322 -16.19 33.55 -6.46
C PHE A 322 -17.65 33.99 -6.58
N ALA A 323 -18.44 33.39 -7.50
CA ALA A 323 -19.89 33.63 -7.58
C ALA A 323 -20.59 33.29 -6.28
N SER A 324 -20.21 32.19 -5.62
CA SER A 324 -20.73 31.83 -4.30
C SER A 324 -20.37 32.87 -3.25
N ARG A 325 -19.08 33.18 -3.11
CA ARG A 325 -18.57 34.01 -2.00
C ARG A 325 -19.01 35.47 -2.09
N LEU A 326 -19.05 36.02 -3.31
CA LEU A 326 -19.44 37.40 -3.58
C LEU A 326 -20.94 37.58 -3.75
N GLY A 327 -21.70 36.51 -4.02
CA GLY A 327 -23.15 36.60 -4.28
C GLY A 327 -23.97 37.25 -3.17
N LYS A 328 -23.51 37.18 -1.91
CA LYS A 328 -24.14 37.84 -0.75
C LYS A 328 -24.11 39.38 -0.81
N PHE A 329 -23.26 39.97 -1.66
CA PHE A 329 -23.18 41.41 -1.88
C PHE A 329 -24.08 41.89 -3.03
N HIS A 330 -24.70 40.98 -3.78
CA HIS A 330 -25.67 41.35 -4.81
C HIS A 330 -26.96 41.90 -4.17
N SER A 331 -27.66 42.78 -4.87
CA SER A 331 -29.01 43.25 -4.47
C SER A 331 -30.04 42.12 -4.22
N ASN A 332 -29.79 40.91 -4.74
CA ASN A 332 -30.51 39.68 -4.41
C ASN A 332 -29.54 38.82 -3.58
N PRO A 333 -29.72 38.71 -2.26
CA PRO A 333 -28.77 38.01 -1.39
C PRO A 333 -28.64 36.51 -1.70
N ASN A 334 -29.62 35.92 -2.39
CA ASN A 334 -29.60 34.52 -2.79
C ASN A 334 -28.95 34.29 -4.17
N LYS A 335 -28.44 35.34 -4.84
CA LYS A 335 -27.90 35.22 -6.21
C LYS A 335 -26.74 34.24 -6.29
N GLY A 336 -25.85 34.22 -5.31
CA GLY A 336 -24.74 33.26 -5.29
C GLY A 336 -25.23 31.81 -5.19
N LEU A 337 -26.18 31.53 -4.28
CA LEU A 337 -26.78 30.19 -4.12
C LEU A 337 -27.52 29.74 -5.39
N GLU A 338 -28.25 30.66 -6.03
CA GLU A 338 -28.94 30.43 -7.29
C GLU A 338 -27.94 29.98 -8.38
N VAL A 339 -26.82 30.69 -8.53
CA VAL A 339 -25.81 30.43 -9.57
C VAL A 339 -25.06 29.12 -9.31
N VAL A 340 -24.62 28.84 -8.07
CA VAL A 340 -23.94 27.56 -7.79
C VAL A 340 -24.87 26.36 -7.91
N THR A 341 -26.17 26.54 -7.60
CA THR A 341 -27.18 25.49 -7.84
C THR A 341 -27.35 25.24 -9.34
N GLN A 342 -27.36 26.30 -10.16
CA GLN A 342 -27.38 26.17 -11.62
C GLN A 342 -26.12 25.46 -12.15
N ALA A 343 -24.94 25.84 -11.66
CA ALA A 343 -23.67 25.18 -12.02
C ALA A 343 -23.69 23.68 -11.68
N MET A 344 -24.16 23.32 -10.48
CA MET A 344 -24.32 21.91 -10.05
C MET A 344 -25.22 21.11 -11.01
N HIS A 345 -26.28 21.70 -11.55
CA HIS A 345 -27.16 21.01 -12.50
C HIS A 345 -26.66 21.06 -13.96
N MET A 346 -25.87 22.06 -14.31
CA MET A 346 -25.35 22.28 -15.64
C MET A 346 -24.18 21.34 -15.97
N TYR A 347 -23.25 21.17 -15.03
CA TYR A 347 -22.04 20.37 -15.28
C TYR A 347 -22.27 18.88 -15.05
N PRO A 348 -21.54 18.00 -15.77
CA PRO A 348 -21.72 16.56 -15.63
C PRO A 348 -21.56 16.12 -14.18
N HIS A 349 -22.43 15.21 -13.74
CA HIS A 349 -22.36 14.59 -12.41
C HIS A 349 -20.94 14.08 -12.13
N LEU A 350 -20.40 14.38 -10.95
CA LEU A 350 -19.05 14.00 -10.51
C LEU A 350 -17.89 14.59 -11.33
N SER A 351 -18.14 15.57 -12.20
CA SER A 351 -17.07 16.39 -12.78
C SER A 351 -16.46 17.36 -11.75
N GLU A 352 -15.29 17.91 -12.04
CA GLU A 352 -14.65 18.87 -11.13
C GLU A 352 -15.50 20.13 -10.90
N PRO A 353 -16.08 20.82 -11.91
CA PRO A 353 -17.00 21.94 -11.69
C PRO A 353 -18.24 21.56 -10.85
N TYR A 354 -18.75 20.33 -11.02
CA TYR A 354 -19.85 19.80 -10.21
C TYR A 354 -19.46 19.69 -8.73
N PHE A 355 -18.28 19.14 -8.43
CA PHE A 355 -17.78 19.10 -7.06
C PHE A 355 -17.55 20.49 -6.48
N VAL A 356 -16.97 21.43 -7.25
CA VAL A 356 -16.76 22.82 -6.79
C VAL A 356 -18.10 23.47 -6.42
N ALA A 357 -19.15 23.29 -7.24
CA ALA A 357 -20.48 23.81 -6.96
C ALA A 357 -21.06 23.24 -5.65
N ILE A 358 -20.94 21.92 -5.43
CA ILE A 358 -21.40 21.28 -4.21
C ILE A 358 -20.64 21.78 -2.99
N GLU A 359 -19.31 21.86 -3.06
CA GLU A 359 -18.49 22.37 -1.96
C GLU A 359 -18.91 23.79 -1.59
N GLN A 360 -19.20 24.65 -2.58
CA GLN A 360 -19.74 25.99 -2.30
C GLN A 360 -21.12 25.96 -1.63
N ILE A 361 -22.02 25.06 -2.05
CA ILE A 361 -23.34 24.87 -1.40
C ILE A 361 -23.17 24.41 0.05
N THR A 362 -22.29 23.44 0.30
CA THR A 362 -22.04 22.89 1.64
C THR A 362 -21.39 23.93 2.56
N THR A 363 -20.36 24.63 2.08
CA THR A 363 -19.56 25.55 2.91
C THR A 363 -20.25 26.90 3.13
N ASN A 364 -20.84 27.51 2.09
CA ASN A 364 -21.37 28.87 2.18
C ASN A 364 -22.89 28.92 2.43
N TYR A 365 -23.62 27.83 2.18
CA TYR A 365 -25.09 27.81 2.21
C TYR A 365 -25.69 26.65 3.02
N ASN A 366 -24.96 26.16 4.02
CA ASN A 366 -25.42 25.13 4.95
C ASN A 366 -25.88 23.82 4.27
N GLY A 367 -25.35 23.50 3.10
CA GLY A 367 -25.65 22.25 2.38
C GLY A 367 -27.06 22.16 1.80
N LYS A 368 -27.73 23.30 1.56
CA LYS A 368 -29.03 23.33 0.90
C LYS A 368 -28.94 24.08 -0.42
N ASP A 369 -29.44 23.46 -1.49
CA ASP A 369 -29.53 24.09 -2.80
C ASP A 369 -30.60 25.21 -2.83
N TYR A 370 -30.68 25.94 -3.93
CA TYR A 370 -31.66 27.03 -4.11
C TYR A 370 -33.12 26.57 -4.00
N SER A 371 -33.42 25.30 -4.27
CA SER A 371 -34.76 24.71 -4.13
C SER A 371 -35.04 24.21 -2.70
N GLY A 372 -34.05 24.27 -1.80
CA GLY A 372 -34.12 23.79 -0.43
C GLY A 372 -33.80 22.31 -0.24
N ASN A 373 -33.33 21.61 -1.28
CA ASN A 373 -32.91 20.21 -1.17
C ASN A 373 -31.55 20.11 -0.47
N THR A 374 -31.39 19.09 0.37
CA THR A 374 -30.12 18.80 1.02
C THR A 374 -29.12 18.19 0.03
N VAL A 375 -27.91 18.73 0.00
CA VAL A 375 -26.79 18.20 -0.76
C VAL A 375 -25.87 17.40 0.17
N ASP A 376 -25.80 16.08 -0.05
CA ASP A 376 -24.99 15.16 0.76
C ASP A 376 -23.60 14.99 0.14
N LEU A 377 -22.67 15.84 0.55
CA LEU A 377 -21.29 15.84 0.06
C LEU A 377 -20.55 14.52 0.35
N GLU A 378 -20.80 13.88 1.49
CA GLU A 378 -20.13 12.62 1.84
C GLU A 378 -20.60 11.47 0.95
N LYS A 379 -21.91 11.39 0.68
CA LYS A 379 -22.45 10.43 -0.29
C LYS A 379 -21.84 10.66 -1.68
N ILE A 380 -21.79 11.90 -2.14
CA ILE A 380 -21.27 12.24 -3.48
C ILE A 380 -19.77 11.95 -3.58
N ARG A 381 -18.99 12.19 -2.53
CA ARG A 381 -17.58 11.78 -2.47
C ARG A 381 -17.40 10.28 -2.57
N LYS A 382 -18.27 9.51 -1.92
CA LYS A 382 -18.25 8.05 -2.03
C LYS A 382 -18.53 7.60 -3.46
N GLU A 383 -19.57 8.15 -4.10
CA GLU A 383 -19.87 7.89 -5.52
C GLU A 383 -18.69 8.28 -6.43
N GLY A 384 -18.04 9.41 -6.16
CA GLY A 384 -16.85 9.84 -6.90
C GLY A 384 -15.68 8.87 -6.75
N LYS A 385 -15.38 8.40 -5.53
CA LYS A 385 -14.35 7.39 -5.31
C LYS A 385 -14.66 6.09 -6.05
N GLU A 386 -15.92 5.65 -6.05
CA GLU A 386 -16.35 4.46 -6.79
C GLU A 386 -16.22 4.64 -8.32
N GLN A 387 -16.50 5.84 -8.85
CA GLN A 387 -16.36 6.14 -10.27
C GLN A 387 -14.91 6.21 -10.73
N TYR A 388 -14.06 6.93 -10.00
CA TYR A 388 -12.68 7.21 -10.43
C TYR A 388 -11.67 6.18 -9.93
N LEU A 389 -12.02 5.38 -8.92
CA LEU A 389 -11.17 4.33 -8.35
C LEU A 389 -11.93 3.00 -8.20
N PRO A 390 -12.53 2.45 -9.27
CA PRO A 390 -13.43 1.30 -9.19
C PRO A 390 -12.73 -0.03 -8.86
N LYS A 391 -11.41 -0.12 -9.07
CA LYS A 391 -10.66 -1.38 -8.89
C LYS A 391 -9.91 -1.38 -7.57
N THR A 392 -9.91 -2.52 -6.88
CA THR A 392 -9.14 -2.74 -5.65
C THR A 392 -8.30 -4.00 -5.79
N TYR A 393 -7.02 -3.93 -5.41
CA TYR A 393 -6.10 -5.07 -5.39
C TYR A 393 -5.43 -5.21 -4.03
N THR A 394 -5.44 -6.42 -3.47
CA THR A 394 -4.87 -6.67 -2.13
C THR A 394 -3.68 -7.62 -2.17
N PHE A 395 -2.64 -7.29 -1.42
CA PHE A 395 -1.42 -8.07 -1.29
C PHE A 395 -1.02 -8.27 0.16
N ASP A 396 -0.18 -9.27 0.41
CA ASP A 396 0.39 -9.61 1.72
C ASP A 396 -0.64 -9.66 2.84
N ASP A 397 -1.64 -10.52 2.65
CA ASP A 397 -2.75 -10.75 3.59
C ASP A 397 -3.55 -9.46 3.91
N GLY A 398 -3.55 -8.50 2.98
CA GLY A 398 -4.27 -7.23 3.07
C GLY A 398 -3.47 -6.06 3.65
N SER A 399 -2.18 -6.25 3.96
CA SER A 399 -1.31 -5.18 4.46
C SER A 399 -0.89 -4.17 3.38
N ILE A 400 -1.06 -4.51 2.09
CA ILE A 400 -0.89 -3.58 0.97
C ILE A 400 -2.14 -3.60 0.10
N VAL A 401 -2.75 -2.42 -0.11
CA VAL A 401 -4.00 -2.26 -0.85
C VAL A 401 -3.85 -1.21 -1.94
N PHE A 402 -4.03 -1.59 -3.20
CA PHE A 402 -4.12 -0.64 -4.31
C PHE A 402 -5.58 -0.34 -4.63
N LYS A 403 -5.93 0.94 -4.76
CA LYS A 403 -7.21 1.43 -5.30
C LYS A 403 -6.94 2.20 -6.56
N THR A 404 -7.51 1.80 -7.69
CA THR A 404 -7.07 2.31 -8.99
C THR A 404 -8.23 2.69 -9.89
N GLY A 405 -7.95 3.63 -10.78
CA GLY A 405 -8.74 3.85 -11.98
C GLY A 405 -8.82 2.57 -12.83
N ASP A 406 -9.82 2.53 -13.71
CA ASP A 406 -10.13 1.37 -14.55
C ASP A 406 -9.11 1.12 -15.66
N LYS A 407 -8.36 2.15 -16.09
CA LYS A 407 -7.34 2.08 -17.15
C LYS A 407 -5.94 1.75 -16.64
N VAL A 408 -5.71 1.78 -15.32
CA VAL A 408 -4.46 1.31 -14.73
C VAL A 408 -4.36 -0.20 -14.90
N SER A 409 -3.29 -0.67 -15.57
CA SER A 409 -3.15 -2.09 -15.92
C SER A 409 -2.79 -2.95 -14.71
N GLU A 410 -3.31 -4.18 -14.67
CA GLU A 410 -2.93 -5.16 -13.62
C GLU A 410 -1.43 -5.47 -13.65
N GLU A 411 -0.82 -5.48 -14.84
CA GLU A 411 0.62 -5.65 -14.99
C GLU A 411 1.39 -4.59 -14.20
N LYS A 412 0.99 -3.31 -14.36
CA LYS A 412 1.58 -2.20 -13.60
C LYS A 412 1.45 -2.43 -12.10
N ILE A 413 0.28 -2.85 -11.62
CA ILE A 413 0.07 -3.10 -10.18
C ILE A 413 0.98 -4.21 -9.65
N LYS A 414 1.16 -5.30 -10.41
CA LYS A 414 2.12 -6.36 -10.07
C LYS A 414 3.55 -5.83 -10.02
N ARG A 415 3.94 -4.97 -10.98
CA ARG A 415 5.27 -4.33 -11.00
C ARG A 415 5.50 -3.44 -9.78
N LEU A 416 4.54 -2.60 -9.42
CA LEU A 416 4.63 -1.73 -8.24
C LEU A 416 4.78 -2.54 -6.94
N TYR A 417 4.04 -3.64 -6.79
CA TYR A 417 4.22 -4.54 -5.65
C TYR A 417 5.67 -5.04 -5.54
N TRP A 418 6.26 -5.51 -6.64
CA TRP A 418 7.63 -6.01 -6.63
C TRP A 418 8.67 -4.90 -6.48
N ALA A 419 8.42 -3.71 -7.01
CA ALA A 419 9.26 -2.53 -6.83
C ALA A 419 9.36 -2.17 -5.34
N ALA A 420 8.22 -2.21 -4.63
CA ALA A 420 8.20 -2.04 -3.18
C ALA A 420 9.06 -3.08 -2.46
N LYS A 421 9.14 -4.33 -2.93
CA LYS A 421 9.98 -5.36 -2.32
C LYS A 421 11.48 -5.14 -2.55
N GLU A 422 11.86 -4.60 -3.70
CA GLU A 422 13.26 -4.20 -3.94
C GLU A 422 13.66 -3.02 -3.05
N VAL A 423 12.84 -1.97 -3.01
CA VAL A 423 13.08 -0.77 -2.17
C VAL A 423 13.12 -1.16 -0.69
N LYS A 424 12.12 -1.92 -0.21
CA LYS A 424 12.05 -2.40 1.18
C LYS A 424 13.31 -3.18 1.57
N ALA A 425 13.80 -4.06 0.69
CA ALA A 425 14.98 -4.86 0.98
C ALA A 425 16.23 -3.98 1.14
N GLN A 426 16.49 -3.05 0.22
CA GLN A 426 17.66 -2.18 0.34
C GLN A 426 17.54 -1.21 1.51
N TYR A 427 16.34 -0.70 1.78
CA TYR A 427 16.08 0.16 2.92
C TYR A 427 16.42 -0.53 4.24
N HIS A 428 15.88 -1.73 4.49
CA HIS A 428 16.16 -2.46 5.73
C HIS A 428 17.62 -2.91 5.87
N ARG A 429 18.32 -3.20 4.76
CA ARG A 429 19.78 -3.44 4.82
C ARG A 429 20.50 -2.23 5.41
N VAL A 430 20.13 -1.02 4.99
CA VAL A 430 20.78 0.21 5.44
C VAL A 430 20.38 0.55 6.86
N ILE A 431 19.07 0.63 7.17
CA ILE A 431 18.63 1.13 8.48
C ILE A 431 18.79 0.10 9.60
N GLY A 432 19.03 -1.17 9.27
CA GLY A 432 19.28 -2.23 10.25
C GLY A 432 18.07 -2.60 11.13
N ASN A 433 16.87 -2.12 10.80
CA ASN A 433 15.62 -2.35 11.51
C ASN A 433 14.48 -2.67 10.53
N ASP A 434 13.68 -3.68 10.83
CA ASP A 434 12.47 -4.05 10.08
C ASP A 434 11.22 -4.16 10.96
N LYS A 435 11.33 -3.71 12.22
CA LYS A 435 10.21 -3.61 13.15
C LYS A 435 9.70 -2.18 13.16
N ALA A 436 8.38 -2.03 13.01
CA ALA A 436 7.76 -0.71 13.09
C ALA A 436 8.12 -0.04 14.43
N LEU A 437 8.46 1.25 14.38
CA LEU A 437 8.78 2.02 15.58
C LEU A 437 7.56 2.15 16.49
N GLU A 438 6.38 2.31 15.87
CA GLU A 438 5.10 2.55 16.52
C GLU A 438 4.01 1.63 15.92
N PRO A 439 3.79 0.42 16.47
CA PRO A 439 2.76 -0.49 15.98
C PRO A 439 1.35 0.03 16.29
N GLY A 440 0.38 -0.24 15.41
CA GLY A 440 -1.01 0.21 15.55
C GLY A 440 -1.31 1.55 14.85
N ASN A 441 -0.30 2.15 14.20
CA ASN A 441 -0.50 3.31 13.33
C ASN A 441 -1.23 2.91 12.03
N ALA A 442 -1.81 3.89 11.33
CA ALA A 442 -2.59 3.65 10.11
C ALA A 442 -1.78 2.95 9.00
N ASP A 443 -0.47 3.14 9.00
CA ASP A 443 0.49 2.56 8.07
C ASP A 443 0.79 1.06 8.31
N ASP A 444 0.13 0.43 9.29
CA ASP A 444 0.02 -1.04 9.37
C ASP A 444 -0.64 -1.62 8.09
N VAL A 445 -1.47 -0.82 7.42
CA VAL A 445 -1.98 -1.09 6.08
C VAL A 445 -1.57 0.04 5.15
N LEU A 446 -0.68 -0.24 4.20
CA LEU A 446 -0.33 0.72 3.16
C LEU A 446 -1.42 0.72 2.07
N THR A 447 -2.14 1.83 1.94
CA THR A 447 -3.08 2.06 0.84
C THR A 447 -2.41 2.89 -0.25
N ILE A 448 -2.55 2.49 -1.51
CA ILE A 448 -2.02 3.21 -2.67
C ILE A 448 -3.16 3.53 -3.63
N VAL A 449 -3.39 4.80 -3.87
CA VAL A 449 -4.46 5.32 -4.71
C VAL A 449 -3.87 5.81 -6.03
N ILE A 450 -4.30 5.23 -7.15
CA ILE A 450 -3.76 5.52 -8.49
C ILE A 450 -4.89 5.92 -9.43
N TYR A 451 -5.01 7.21 -9.73
CA TYR A 451 -5.95 7.71 -10.75
C TYR A 451 -5.44 7.38 -12.17
N ASN A 452 -6.32 7.41 -13.17
CA ASN A 452 -5.92 7.06 -14.54
C ASN A 452 -5.00 8.11 -15.19
N SER A 453 -5.05 9.36 -14.74
CA SER A 453 -4.38 10.48 -15.40
C SER A 453 -4.15 11.66 -14.44
N PRO A 454 -3.28 12.64 -14.80
CA PRO A 454 -3.11 13.88 -14.06
C PRO A 454 -4.41 14.69 -13.91
N ASP A 455 -5.31 14.61 -14.90
CA ASP A 455 -6.60 15.32 -14.90
C ASP A 455 -7.57 14.75 -13.88
N GLU A 456 -7.66 13.40 -13.79
CA GLU A 456 -8.47 12.74 -12.77
C GLU A 456 -7.85 12.93 -11.38
N TYR A 457 -6.51 12.97 -11.27
CA TYR A 457 -5.82 13.21 -10.00
C TYR A 457 -6.21 14.55 -9.35
N GLN A 458 -6.56 15.58 -10.13
CA GLN A 458 -7.02 16.84 -9.57
C GLN A 458 -8.24 16.67 -8.65
N LEU A 459 -9.07 15.65 -8.88
CA LEU A 459 -10.22 15.32 -8.03
C LEU A 459 -9.83 14.77 -6.66
N ASN A 460 -8.58 14.36 -6.46
CA ASN A 460 -8.11 13.86 -5.17
C ASN A 460 -8.31 14.90 -4.05
N ARG A 461 -8.22 16.19 -4.38
CA ARG A 461 -8.52 17.26 -3.43
C ARG A 461 -9.99 17.21 -3.00
N GLN A 462 -10.94 17.05 -3.90
CA GLN A 462 -12.37 17.01 -3.57
C GLN A 462 -12.77 15.69 -2.91
N LEU A 463 -12.12 14.57 -3.28
CA LEU A 463 -12.43 13.23 -2.80
C LEU A 463 -11.78 12.89 -1.45
N TYR A 464 -10.53 13.32 -1.24
CA TYR A 464 -9.72 12.97 -0.06
C TYR A 464 -9.19 14.18 0.71
N GLY A 465 -9.17 15.37 0.10
CA GLY A 465 -8.80 16.60 0.80
C GLY A 465 -7.32 16.94 0.77
N TYR A 466 -6.52 16.27 -0.06
CA TYR A 466 -5.07 16.50 -0.16
C TYR A 466 -4.72 17.21 -1.47
N GLU A 467 -3.67 18.03 -1.43
CA GLU A 467 -3.19 18.83 -2.57
C GLU A 467 -2.72 17.97 -3.75
N THR A 468 -2.96 18.47 -4.95
CA THR A 468 -2.71 17.76 -6.23
C THR A 468 -1.64 18.43 -7.09
N ASN A 469 -1.02 19.49 -6.57
CA ASN A 469 0.10 20.22 -7.20
C ASN A 469 1.44 19.46 -7.03
N ASN A 470 1.43 18.16 -7.29
CA ASN A 470 2.54 17.23 -7.12
C ASN A 470 2.37 16.02 -8.06
N GLY A 471 3.44 15.21 -8.21
CA GLY A 471 3.35 13.93 -8.93
C GLY A 471 2.63 12.85 -8.11
N GLY A 472 2.62 12.99 -6.80
CA GLY A 472 2.02 12.11 -5.83
C GLY A 472 2.37 12.61 -4.43
N ILE A 473 1.71 12.07 -3.42
CA ILE A 473 1.96 12.42 -2.03
C ILE A 473 1.61 11.27 -1.10
N TYR A 474 2.53 10.92 -0.19
CA TYR A 474 2.26 10.01 0.91
C TYR A 474 1.76 10.74 2.16
N ILE A 475 0.64 10.28 2.71
CA ILE A 475 0.03 10.80 3.94
C ILE A 475 0.12 9.75 5.04
N GLU A 476 1.11 9.92 5.92
CA GLU A 476 1.42 8.98 7.01
C GLU A 476 0.25 8.75 7.96
N GLU A 477 -0.49 9.81 8.33
CA GLU A 477 -1.63 9.70 9.27
C GLU A 477 -2.71 8.72 8.82
N THR A 478 -2.79 8.48 7.51
CA THR A 478 -3.76 7.58 6.89
C THR A 478 -3.12 6.34 6.27
N GLY A 479 -1.79 6.20 6.36
CA GLY A 479 -1.04 5.16 5.67
C GLY A 479 -1.32 5.12 4.17
N THR A 480 -1.58 6.27 3.54
CA THR A 480 -2.09 6.31 2.15
C THR A 480 -1.19 7.14 1.22
N PHE A 481 -0.76 6.53 0.13
CA PHE A 481 -0.08 7.18 -0.99
C PHE A 481 -1.08 7.51 -2.10
N PHE A 482 -1.10 8.76 -2.58
CA PHE A 482 -1.95 9.19 -3.70
C PHE A 482 -1.10 9.56 -4.91
N THR A 483 -1.45 9.06 -6.10
CA THR A 483 -0.77 9.38 -7.36
C THR A 483 -1.65 9.05 -8.58
N TYR A 484 -1.08 9.09 -9.77
CA TYR A 484 -1.75 8.81 -11.04
C TYR A 484 -0.82 8.13 -12.03
N GLU A 485 -1.38 7.32 -12.92
CA GLU A 485 -0.66 6.84 -14.10
C GLU A 485 -0.40 8.00 -15.08
N ARG A 486 0.74 7.94 -15.77
CA ARG A 486 1.21 9.03 -16.63
C ARG A 486 1.94 8.54 -17.87
N THR A 487 1.90 9.35 -18.92
CA THR A 487 2.76 9.19 -20.09
C THR A 487 4.08 9.94 -19.92
N PRO A 488 5.13 9.61 -20.69
CA PRO A 488 6.41 10.33 -20.66
C PRO A 488 6.30 11.82 -21.01
N GLU A 489 5.27 12.25 -21.74
CA GLU A 489 5.01 13.67 -22.04
C GLU A 489 4.45 14.43 -20.85
N GLN A 490 3.77 13.73 -19.92
CA GLN A 490 3.14 14.32 -18.74
C GLN A 490 4.11 14.45 -17.56
N SER A 491 5.14 13.61 -17.49
CA SER A 491 6.11 13.60 -16.39
C SER A 491 7.43 12.98 -16.83
N ILE A 492 8.53 13.52 -16.32
CA ILE A 492 9.88 12.92 -16.48
C ILE A 492 10.03 11.61 -15.70
N TYR A 493 9.22 11.40 -14.66
CA TYR A 493 9.21 10.18 -13.85
C TYR A 493 8.05 9.27 -14.25
N SER A 494 8.37 8.00 -14.49
CA SER A 494 7.34 6.96 -14.65
C SER A 494 6.56 6.76 -13.36
N LEU A 495 5.42 6.08 -13.43
CA LEU A 495 4.65 5.75 -12.22
C LEU A 495 5.46 4.86 -11.26
N GLU A 496 6.24 3.91 -11.78
CA GLU A 496 7.08 3.05 -10.94
C GLU A 496 8.18 3.85 -10.26
N GLU A 497 8.84 4.73 -11.00
CA GLU A 497 9.92 5.55 -10.45
C GLU A 497 9.43 6.45 -9.32
N LEU A 498 8.30 7.14 -9.51
CA LEU A 498 7.72 7.97 -8.45
C LEU A 498 7.21 7.11 -7.28
N PHE A 499 6.59 5.96 -7.56
CA PHE A 499 6.15 5.06 -6.50
C PHE A 499 7.32 4.57 -5.64
N ARG A 500 8.48 4.26 -6.24
CA ARG A 500 9.69 3.85 -5.50
C ARG A 500 10.18 4.96 -4.56
N HIS A 501 10.11 6.22 -5.00
CA HIS A 501 10.40 7.39 -4.18
C HIS A 501 9.42 7.50 -2.99
N GLU A 502 8.12 7.57 -3.27
CA GLU A 502 7.08 7.79 -2.26
C GLU A 502 6.91 6.62 -1.29
N PHE A 503 7.15 5.39 -1.76
CA PHE A 503 7.22 4.21 -0.91
C PHE A 503 8.36 4.31 0.11
N THR A 504 9.43 5.05 -0.19
CA THR A 504 10.49 5.31 0.79
C THR A 504 9.99 6.22 1.92
N HIS A 505 9.12 7.20 1.66
CA HIS A 505 8.52 8.00 2.74
C HIS A 505 7.64 7.16 3.67
N TYR A 506 6.91 6.17 3.14
CA TYR A 506 6.24 5.16 3.95
C TYR A 506 7.23 4.43 4.86
N LEU A 507 8.37 3.96 4.32
CA LEU A 507 9.38 3.27 5.11
C LEU A 507 10.02 4.18 6.17
N GLN A 508 10.25 5.46 5.85
CA GLN A 508 10.80 6.45 6.77
C GLN A 508 9.91 6.67 7.99
N GLY A 509 8.62 6.95 7.79
CA GLY A 509 7.67 7.14 8.89
C GLY A 509 7.53 5.88 9.74
N ARG A 510 7.48 4.71 9.10
CA ARG A 510 7.24 3.44 9.80
C ARG A 510 8.44 2.90 10.58
N TYR A 511 9.65 3.03 10.04
CA TYR A 511 10.82 2.27 10.51
C TYR A 511 12.01 3.11 10.96
N GLU A 512 12.04 4.42 10.66
CA GLU A 512 13.24 5.25 10.86
C GLU A 512 13.01 6.52 11.68
N VAL A 513 11.92 7.28 11.45
CA VAL A 513 11.70 8.57 12.11
C VAL A 513 10.58 8.46 13.14
N PRO A 514 10.85 8.60 14.45
CA PRO A 514 9.81 8.56 15.48
C PRO A 514 8.80 9.72 15.38
N GLY A 515 7.53 9.40 15.63
CA GLY A 515 6.41 10.34 15.56
C GLY A 515 6.00 10.75 14.14
N LEU A 516 4.77 11.24 14.02
CA LEU A 516 4.19 11.64 12.72
C LEU A 516 4.98 12.74 12.03
N PHE A 517 5.01 12.65 10.70
CA PHE A 517 5.59 13.59 9.76
C PHE A 517 5.20 15.03 10.10
N GLY A 518 6.20 15.90 10.16
CA GLY A 518 6.04 17.32 10.47
C GLY A 518 5.72 17.65 11.94
N ARG A 519 5.47 16.65 12.81
CA ARG A 519 5.07 16.86 14.21
C ARG A 519 6.11 16.40 15.23
N GLY A 520 6.81 15.29 14.95
CA GLY A 520 7.87 14.78 15.83
C GLY A 520 9.03 15.77 16.04
N ASP A 521 9.81 15.57 17.10
CA ASP A 521 10.87 16.51 17.50
C ASP A 521 11.95 16.70 16.42
N MET A 522 12.26 15.64 15.67
CA MET A 522 13.21 15.70 14.56
C MET A 522 12.72 16.57 13.39
N TYR A 523 11.41 16.75 13.21
CA TYR A 523 10.87 17.57 12.12
C TYR A 523 10.98 19.08 12.38
N GLN A 524 11.11 19.47 13.65
CA GLN A 524 11.23 20.88 14.03
C GLN A 524 12.43 21.52 13.31
N ASN A 525 12.31 22.80 12.95
CA ASN A 525 13.34 23.57 12.24
C ASN A 525 13.76 23.00 10.87
N GLU A 526 12.96 22.13 10.25
CA GLU A 526 13.26 21.52 8.93
C GLU A 526 14.59 20.76 8.92
N ARG A 527 14.89 20.02 9.99
CA ARG A 527 16.15 19.25 10.06
C ARG A 527 16.23 18.17 9.01
N LEU A 528 15.11 17.50 8.76
CA LEU A 528 15.06 16.29 7.97
C LEU A 528 14.76 16.51 6.48
N THR A 529 14.50 17.74 6.02
CA THR A 529 14.09 17.99 4.62
C THR A 529 15.11 17.45 3.62
N TRP A 530 16.40 17.77 3.78
CA TRP A 530 17.44 17.23 2.91
C TRP A 530 17.55 15.70 3.01
N PHE A 531 17.36 15.17 4.22
CA PHE A 531 17.58 13.78 4.54
C PHE A 531 16.48 12.90 3.95
N GLN A 532 15.21 13.23 4.23
CA GLN A 532 14.05 12.46 3.80
C GLN A 532 13.92 12.43 2.28
N GLU A 533 14.01 13.61 1.65
CA GLU A 533 13.92 13.73 0.19
C GLU A 533 15.14 13.12 -0.49
N GLY A 534 16.35 13.38 0.03
CA GLY A 534 17.56 12.75 -0.47
C GLY A 534 17.52 11.22 -0.39
N ASN A 535 17.02 10.68 0.73
CA ASN A 535 16.88 9.23 0.89
C ASN A 535 15.78 8.66 0.00
N ALA A 536 14.65 9.33 -0.17
CA ALA A 536 13.60 8.89 -1.08
C ALA A 536 14.13 8.82 -2.52
N GLU A 537 14.86 9.84 -2.96
CA GLU A 537 15.49 9.83 -4.28
C GLU A 537 16.61 8.78 -4.42
N PHE A 538 17.34 8.52 -3.35
CA PHE A 538 18.39 7.49 -3.30
C PHE A 538 17.79 6.09 -3.37
N PHE A 539 16.90 5.73 -2.44
CA PHE A 539 16.30 4.40 -2.35
C PHE A 539 15.36 4.09 -3.51
N ALA A 540 14.87 5.09 -4.24
CA ALA A 540 14.19 4.86 -5.51
C ALA A 540 15.08 4.13 -6.55
N GLY A 541 16.41 4.22 -6.41
CA GLY A 541 17.39 3.48 -7.19
C GLY A 541 17.65 2.03 -6.73
N SER A 542 16.83 1.48 -5.83
CA SER A 542 17.00 0.12 -5.30
C SER A 542 16.86 -0.95 -6.37
N THR A 543 17.70 -1.98 -6.28
CA THR A 543 17.67 -3.15 -7.19
C THR A 543 17.63 -4.46 -6.39
N ARG A 544 17.30 -5.56 -7.06
CA ARG A 544 17.30 -6.90 -6.46
C ARG A 544 18.69 -7.38 -6.00
N THR A 545 19.73 -7.24 -6.83
CA THR A 545 21.06 -7.86 -6.61
C THR A 545 22.24 -6.90 -6.68
N ASN A 546 22.04 -5.64 -7.05
CA ASN A 546 23.12 -4.66 -7.23
C ASN A 546 22.98 -3.45 -6.28
N ASN A 547 22.48 -3.71 -5.07
CA ASN A 547 22.22 -2.69 -4.04
C ASN A 547 21.36 -1.53 -4.57
N VAL A 548 21.66 -0.30 -4.14
CA VAL A 548 21.06 0.94 -4.64
C VAL A 548 21.99 1.56 -5.69
N VAL A 549 21.45 1.92 -6.85
CA VAL A 549 22.20 2.52 -7.96
C VAL A 549 21.70 3.94 -8.29
N PRO A 550 22.59 4.85 -8.74
CA PRO A 550 22.17 6.17 -9.20
C PRO A 550 21.21 6.12 -10.38
N ARG A 551 20.23 7.03 -10.41
CA ARG A 551 19.21 7.12 -11.47
C ARG A 551 19.54 8.23 -12.46
N LYS A 552 19.40 7.93 -13.76
CA LYS A 552 19.67 8.91 -14.83
C LYS A 552 18.82 10.18 -14.72
N SER A 553 17.55 10.03 -14.35
CA SER A 553 16.57 11.12 -14.18
C SER A 553 17.07 12.20 -13.20
N ILE A 554 17.52 11.79 -12.01
CA ILE A 554 18.02 12.70 -10.96
C ILE A 554 19.38 13.30 -11.32
N ILE A 555 20.30 12.51 -11.87
CA ILE A 555 21.62 13.00 -12.29
C ILE A 555 21.47 14.08 -13.37
N SER A 556 20.48 13.95 -14.26
CA SER A 556 20.20 14.93 -15.31
C SER A 556 19.78 16.29 -14.77
N GLY A 557 19.34 16.38 -13.51
CA GLY A 557 19.03 17.62 -12.80
C GLY A 557 20.22 18.30 -12.14
N LEU A 558 21.41 17.68 -12.12
CA LEU A 558 22.61 18.29 -11.56
C LEU A 558 23.22 19.32 -12.54
N SER A 559 23.54 20.52 -12.04
CA SER A 559 24.21 21.54 -12.86
C SER A 559 25.58 21.08 -13.37
N SER A 560 25.80 21.24 -14.68
CA SER A 560 27.10 21.04 -15.32
C SER A 560 28.12 22.11 -14.92
N ASP A 561 27.66 23.31 -14.51
CA ASP A 561 28.52 24.37 -13.97
C ASP A 561 28.82 24.12 -12.48
N PRO A 562 30.09 23.86 -12.09
CA PRO A 562 30.47 23.62 -10.71
C PRO A 562 30.15 24.79 -9.77
N ALA A 563 30.18 26.04 -10.26
CA ALA A 563 29.90 27.21 -9.42
C ALA A 563 28.43 27.30 -9.00
N SER A 564 27.53 26.69 -9.77
CA SER A 564 26.10 26.67 -9.52
C SER A 564 25.65 25.48 -8.64
N ARG A 565 26.55 24.56 -8.26
CA ARG A 565 26.22 23.38 -7.45
C ARG A 565 26.08 23.73 -5.96
N TYR A 566 25.24 22.98 -5.24
CA TYR A 566 25.14 23.14 -3.79
C TYR A 566 26.41 22.64 -3.11
N THR A 567 26.85 23.34 -2.08
CA THR A 567 27.87 22.84 -1.14
C THR A 567 27.27 21.78 -0.21
N ALA A 568 28.12 21.01 0.48
CA ALA A 568 27.66 20.09 1.53
C ALA A 568 26.88 20.82 2.62
N GLU A 569 27.37 21.99 3.07
CA GLU A 569 26.66 22.88 4.01
C GLU A 569 25.27 23.26 3.49
N ARG A 570 25.18 23.80 2.27
CA ARG A 570 23.89 24.21 1.68
C ARG A 570 22.92 23.04 1.57
N THR A 571 23.43 21.84 1.27
CA THR A 571 22.62 20.62 1.14
C THR A 571 22.10 20.16 2.50
N LEU A 572 22.95 20.04 3.52
CA LEU A 572 22.57 19.60 4.88
C LEU A 572 21.55 20.53 5.58
N PHE A 573 21.46 21.78 5.15
CA PHE A 573 20.51 22.78 5.65
C PHE A 573 19.44 23.17 4.62
N ALA A 574 19.28 22.37 3.56
CA ALA A 574 18.23 22.59 2.57
C ALA A 574 16.84 22.53 3.20
N LYS A 575 15.94 23.36 2.68
CA LYS A 575 14.55 23.52 3.11
C LYS A 575 13.64 23.46 1.89
N TYR A 576 12.35 23.21 2.13
CA TYR A 576 11.35 23.24 1.06
C TYR A 576 11.28 24.64 0.44
N GLY A 577 11.07 24.70 -0.88
CA GLY A 577 10.91 25.97 -1.61
C GLY A 577 11.64 26.06 -2.95
N SER A 578 12.47 25.09 -3.32
CA SER A 578 13.06 24.95 -4.67
C SER A 578 13.12 23.48 -5.05
N TRP A 579 13.09 23.15 -6.34
CA TRP A 579 13.21 21.75 -6.80
C TRP A 579 14.66 21.24 -6.83
N ASP A 580 15.64 22.14 -6.87
CA ASP A 580 17.05 21.76 -7.06
C ASP A 580 17.62 20.95 -5.89
N PHE A 581 17.17 21.20 -4.66
CA PHE A 581 17.77 20.56 -3.48
C PHE A 581 17.57 19.05 -3.47
N TYR A 582 16.52 18.51 -4.10
CA TYR A 582 16.26 17.07 -4.21
C TYR A 582 17.45 16.37 -4.88
N ASN A 583 17.93 16.90 -6.01
CA ASN A 583 19.04 16.34 -6.78
C ASN A 583 20.35 16.38 -5.99
N TYR A 584 20.61 17.48 -5.29
CA TYR A 584 21.82 17.65 -4.48
C TYR A 584 21.78 16.80 -3.20
N SER A 585 20.63 16.70 -2.54
CA SER A 585 20.42 15.81 -1.40
C SER A 585 20.62 14.35 -1.80
N PHE A 586 20.08 13.92 -2.94
CA PHE A 586 20.37 12.60 -3.51
C PHE A 586 21.87 12.38 -3.69
N ALA A 587 22.57 13.32 -4.31
CA ALA A 587 23.99 13.18 -4.60
C ALA A 587 24.82 13.06 -3.32
N LEU A 588 24.46 13.81 -2.26
CA LEU A 588 25.10 13.69 -0.95
C LEU A 588 24.80 12.35 -0.29
N GLN A 589 23.55 11.87 -0.28
CA GLN A 589 23.21 10.55 0.28
C GLN A 589 23.94 9.43 -0.47
N SER A 590 23.95 9.47 -1.80
CA SER A 590 24.65 8.52 -2.65
C SER A 590 26.17 8.54 -2.39
N TYR A 591 26.77 9.72 -2.19
CA TYR A 591 28.17 9.86 -1.80
C TYR A 591 28.44 9.23 -0.42
N LEU A 592 27.65 9.56 0.58
CA LEU A 592 27.81 9.04 1.95
C LEU A 592 27.68 7.52 1.96
N TYR A 593 26.66 6.97 1.29
CA TYR A 593 26.47 5.53 1.15
C TYR A 593 27.67 4.83 0.49
N THR A 594 28.23 5.39 -0.58
CA THR A 594 29.30 4.75 -1.37
C THR A 594 30.70 4.93 -0.78
N HIS A 595 30.98 6.06 -0.14
CA HIS A 595 32.33 6.46 0.26
C HIS A 595 32.50 6.70 1.76
N GLN A 596 31.43 7.00 2.50
CA GLN A 596 31.48 7.31 3.94
C GLN A 596 30.34 6.63 4.72
N PHE A 597 30.22 5.30 4.59
CA PHE A 597 29.10 4.55 5.16
C PHE A 597 28.94 4.74 6.68
N GLU A 598 30.04 4.84 7.45
CA GLU A 598 29.95 5.13 8.89
C GLU A 598 29.30 6.48 9.20
N THR A 599 29.55 7.50 8.38
CA THR A 599 28.89 8.80 8.49
C THR A 599 27.41 8.68 8.12
N PHE A 600 27.10 7.94 7.05
CA PHE A 600 25.73 7.69 6.60
C PHE A 600 24.89 6.98 7.66
N ASP A 601 25.43 5.92 8.23
CA ASP A 601 24.81 5.09 9.27
C ASP A 601 24.58 5.89 10.56
N LYS A 602 25.60 6.64 11.02
CA LYS A 602 25.49 7.47 12.23
C LYS A 602 24.41 8.55 12.14
N ILE A 603 24.18 9.13 10.96
CA ILE A 603 23.09 10.11 10.77
C ILE A 603 21.74 9.44 11.04
N GLN A 604 21.54 8.24 10.49
CA GLN A 604 20.30 7.46 10.62
C GLN A 604 20.08 7.00 12.07
N ASP A 605 21.14 6.57 12.76
CA ASP A 605 21.09 6.21 14.18
C ASP A 605 20.61 7.37 15.06
N LEU A 606 21.14 8.59 14.83
CA LEU A 606 20.75 9.77 15.59
C LEU A 606 19.28 10.15 15.35
N ILE A 607 18.80 10.00 14.11
CA ILE A 607 17.40 10.23 13.75
C ILE A 607 16.49 9.20 14.44
N ARG A 608 16.82 7.91 14.33
CA ARG A 608 16.04 6.81 14.90
C ARG A 608 16.01 6.82 16.43
N ALA A 609 17.08 7.30 17.05
CA ALA A 609 17.15 7.52 18.49
C ALA A 609 16.37 8.77 18.98
N ASN A 610 15.80 9.56 18.05
CA ASN A 610 15.21 10.87 18.32
C ASN A 610 16.18 11.83 19.06
N ASP A 611 17.49 11.72 18.80
CA ASP A 611 18.54 12.48 19.49
C ASP A 611 18.82 13.82 18.78
N VAL A 612 17.85 14.72 18.87
CA VAL A 612 17.86 16.04 18.21
C VAL A 612 19.15 16.82 18.51
N LYS A 613 19.62 16.79 19.76
CA LYS A 613 20.77 17.58 20.19
C LYS A 613 22.06 17.09 19.51
N ASN A 614 22.31 15.79 19.54
CA ASN A 614 23.52 15.24 18.95
C ASN A 614 23.43 15.21 17.42
N TYR A 615 22.23 15.05 16.85
CA TYR A 615 21.98 15.25 15.42
C TYR A 615 22.40 16.65 14.97
N ASP A 616 21.90 17.71 15.62
CA ASP A 616 22.23 19.09 15.25
C ASP A 616 23.74 19.36 15.37
N ALA A 617 24.36 18.92 16.45
CA ALA A 617 25.80 19.07 16.64
C ALA A 617 26.62 18.31 15.59
N TYR A 618 26.19 17.10 15.22
CA TYR A 618 26.88 16.30 14.21
C TYR A 618 26.72 16.90 12.80
N ARG A 619 25.51 17.31 12.44
CA ARG A 619 25.21 17.99 11.18
C ARG A 619 26.00 19.29 11.01
N GLU A 620 26.10 20.10 12.06
CA GLU A 620 26.89 21.34 12.07
C GLU A 620 28.40 21.10 11.92
N ASN A 621 28.90 19.97 12.43
CA ASN A 621 30.30 19.60 12.21
C ASN A 621 30.55 19.15 10.78
N LEU A 622 29.63 18.36 10.21
CA LEU A 622 29.72 17.92 8.80
C LEU A 622 29.65 19.10 7.83
N SER A 623 28.80 20.09 8.08
CA SER A 623 28.68 21.26 7.19
C SER A 623 29.97 22.07 7.10
N LYS A 624 30.80 22.04 8.15
CA LYS A 624 32.09 22.74 8.21
C LYS A 624 33.27 21.90 7.74
N ASP A 625 33.07 20.67 7.30
CA ASP A 625 34.15 19.81 6.84
C ASP A 625 34.54 20.14 5.38
N PRO A 626 35.70 20.78 5.13
CA PRO A 626 36.13 21.12 3.79
C PRO A 626 36.47 19.88 2.95
N LYS A 627 36.84 18.77 3.58
CA LYS A 627 37.13 17.51 2.89
C LYS A 627 35.84 16.90 2.37
N LEU A 628 34.81 16.80 3.21
CA LEU A 628 33.49 16.33 2.79
C LEU A 628 32.97 17.13 1.60
N ASN A 629 33.00 18.47 1.67
CA ASN A 629 32.52 19.29 0.57
C ASN A 629 33.33 19.05 -0.71
N LYS A 630 34.66 18.97 -0.62
CA LYS A 630 35.51 18.71 -1.79
C LYS A 630 35.17 17.37 -2.46
N GLU A 631 35.12 16.29 -1.68
CA GLU A 631 34.84 14.94 -2.20
C GLU A 631 33.41 14.84 -2.75
N TYR A 632 32.44 15.52 -2.13
CA TYR A 632 31.08 15.63 -2.63
C TYR A 632 31.02 16.34 -4.01
N GLN A 633 31.78 17.43 -4.21
CA GLN A 633 31.85 18.10 -5.52
C GLN A 633 32.49 17.19 -6.59
N GLU A 634 33.54 16.47 -6.25
CA GLU A 634 34.21 15.51 -7.14
C GLU A 634 33.27 14.35 -7.51
N TYR A 635 32.50 13.85 -6.55
CA TYR A 635 31.51 12.80 -6.77
C TYR A 635 30.37 13.25 -7.68
N MET A 636 29.83 14.46 -7.50
CA MET A 636 28.84 15.01 -8.43
C MET A 636 29.39 15.11 -9.85
N GLN A 637 30.65 15.52 -10.01
CA GLN A 637 31.30 15.53 -11.33
C GLN A 637 31.38 14.11 -11.91
N GLN A 638 31.74 13.12 -11.10
CA GLN A 638 31.77 11.72 -11.54
C GLN A 638 30.39 11.22 -11.99
N LEU A 639 29.31 11.57 -11.28
CA LEU A 639 27.94 11.21 -11.68
C LEU A 639 27.59 11.82 -13.04
N ILE A 640 27.89 13.10 -13.25
CA ILE A 640 27.62 13.83 -14.50
C ILE A 640 28.45 13.23 -15.65
N ASP A 641 29.75 13.02 -15.45
CA ASP A 641 30.66 12.46 -16.47
C ASP A 641 30.25 11.05 -16.90
N ASN A 642 29.55 10.32 -16.03
CA ASN A 642 29.08 8.96 -16.28
C ASN A 642 27.56 8.88 -16.50
N GLN A 643 26.86 10.00 -16.69
CA GLN A 643 25.40 10.06 -16.77
C GLN A 643 24.80 9.07 -17.78
N ASP A 644 25.45 8.85 -18.93
CA ASP A 644 24.98 7.93 -19.97
C ASP A 644 25.15 6.45 -19.63
N LYS A 645 25.88 6.11 -18.57
CA LYS A 645 26.03 4.74 -18.07
C LYS A 645 24.95 4.36 -17.06
N TYR A 646 24.23 5.33 -16.52
CA TYR A 646 23.14 5.09 -15.58
C TYR A 646 21.81 4.97 -16.31
N ASN A 647 20.94 4.12 -15.78
CA ASN A 647 19.55 3.97 -16.22
C ASN A 647 18.62 4.27 -15.04
N VAL A 648 17.32 4.30 -15.28
CA VAL A 648 16.32 4.25 -14.20
C VAL A 648 16.04 2.77 -13.89
N PRO A 649 16.30 2.27 -12.67
CA PRO A 649 15.98 0.91 -12.29
C PRO A 649 14.47 0.67 -12.31
N GLU A 650 14.06 -0.37 -13.02
CA GLU A 650 12.69 -0.85 -13.07
C GLU A 650 12.68 -2.35 -12.76
N VAL A 651 11.57 -2.86 -12.24
CA VAL A 651 11.43 -4.29 -11.99
C VAL A 651 11.50 -5.08 -13.29
N ALA A 652 12.27 -6.17 -13.26
CA ALA A 652 12.43 -7.06 -14.40
C ALA A 652 11.14 -7.82 -14.76
N ASP A 653 10.99 -8.19 -16.03
CA ASP A 653 9.85 -9.00 -16.51
C ASP A 653 9.78 -10.39 -15.85
N ASP A 654 10.90 -10.87 -15.29
CA ASP A 654 10.97 -12.13 -14.55
C ASP A 654 9.96 -12.19 -13.38
N TYR A 655 9.55 -11.03 -12.82
CA TYR A 655 8.53 -10.95 -11.76
C TYR A 655 7.10 -11.24 -12.23
N LEU A 656 6.86 -11.14 -13.54
CA LEU A 656 5.55 -11.34 -14.17
C LEU A 656 5.47 -12.67 -14.91
N ALA A 657 6.60 -13.37 -15.02
CA ALA A 657 6.68 -14.65 -15.69
C ALA A 657 5.82 -15.71 -15.00
N GLU A 658 5.34 -16.68 -15.77
CA GLU A 658 4.68 -17.84 -15.20
C GLU A 658 5.74 -18.83 -14.66
N HIS A 659 5.76 -19.01 -13.34
CA HIS A 659 6.69 -19.93 -12.68
C HIS A 659 6.11 -21.34 -12.57
N ALA A 660 6.94 -22.39 -12.63
CA ALA A 660 6.50 -23.75 -12.29
C ALA A 660 6.20 -23.85 -10.78
N THR A 661 5.46 -24.87 -10.34
CA THR A 661 5.26 -25.08 -8.90
C THR A 661 6.52 -25.60 -8.22
N LYS A 662 6.73 -25.24 -6.95
CA LYS A 662 7.82 -25.72 -6.11
C LYS A 662 7.42 -25.63 -4.64
N SER A 663 7.60 -26.72 -3.89
CA SER A 663 7.25 -26.74 -2.46
C SER A 663 8.09 -25.76 -1.64
N LEU A 664 7.47 -25.08 -0.67
CA LEU A 664 8.18 -24.15 0.22
C LEU A 664 9.25 -24.83 1.07
N THR A 665 9.13 -26.13 1.34
CA THR A 665 10.19 -26.93 1.98
C THR A 665 11.43 -27.03 1.10
N ALA A 666 11.27 -27.26 -0.21
CA ALA A 666 12.39 -27.28 -1.15
C ALA A 666 12.99 -25.88 -1.32
N VAL A 667 12.15 -24.85 -1.45
CA VAL A 667 12.59 -23.44 -1.50
C VAL A 667 13.41 -23.08 -0.26
N LYS A 668 12.90 -23.39 0.94
CA LYS A 668 13.58 -23.19 2.22
C LYS A 668 14.95 -23.84 2.23
N LYS A 669 15.02 -25.11 1.82
CA LYS A 669 16.27 -25.87 1.79
C LYS A 669 17.28 -25.22 0.84
N GLU A 670 16.88 -24.91 -0.39
CA GLU A 670 17.79 -24.37 -1.41
C GLU A 670 18.29 -22.96 -1.08
N ILE A 671 17.47 -22.10 -0.45
CA ILE A 671 17.93 -20.81 0.09
C ILE A 671 18.94 -21.04 1.23
N SER A 672 18.64 -21.97 2.14
CA SER A 672 19.54 -22.32 3.26
C SER A 672 20.86 -22.95 2.79
N ASP A 673 20.86 -23.65 1.65
CA ASP A 673 22.06 -24.19 1.02
C ASP A 673 22.93 -23.06 0.44
N THR A 674 22.33 -21.99 -0.11
CA THR A 674 23.06 -20.83 -0.63
C THR A 674 23.52 -19.86 0.44
N LEU A 675 22.77 -19.72 1.54
CA LEU A 675 23.12 -18.92 2.71
C LEU A 675 22.74 -19.69 3.99
N PRO A 676 23.70 -20.36 4.64
CA PRO A 676 23.42 -21.17 5.82
C PRO A 676 22.91 -20.33 6.99
N MET A 677 21.63 -20.45 7.30
CA MET A 677 20.95 -19.77 8.42
C MET A 677 20.47 -20.78 9.46
N LYS A 678 20.48 -20.37 10.73
CA LYS A 678 19.90 -21.11 11.87
C LYS A 678 18.50 -20.60 12.18
N ASP A 679 17.75 -21.39 12.94
CA ASP A 679 16.43 -21.03 13.49
C ASP A 679 15.44 -20.53 12.44
N THR A 680 15.46 -21.15 11.27
CA THR A 680 14.75 -20.64 10.10
C THR A 680 13.24 -20.85 10.18
N LYS A 681 12.47 -19.79 9.92
CA LYS A 681 11.00 -19.77 9.90
C LYS A 681 10.49 -19.38 8.52
N MET A 682 9.57 -20.16 7.97
CA MET A 682 8.93 -19.91 6.67
C MET A 682 7.48 -19.50 6.91
N THR A 683 7.08 -18.36 6.35
CA THR A 683 5.70 -17.84 6.39
C THR A 683 5.21 -17.65 4.96
N LYS A 684 3.96 -18.03 4.67
CA LYS A 684 3.31 -17.82 3.38
C LYS A 684 2.29 -16.69 3.51
N HIS A 685 2.21 -15.84 2.50
CA HIS A 685 1.29 -14.71 2.43
C HIS A 685 0.42 -14.82 1.18
N ASN A 686 -0.86 -14.47 1.31
CA ASN A 686 -1.79 -14.48 0.20
C ASN A 686 -1.86 -13.08 -0.44
N SER A 687 -1.81 -13.04 -1.78
CA SER A 687 -2.11 -11.84 -2.55
C SER A 687 -3.05 -12.17 -3.70
N GLN A 688 -3.67 -11.14 -4.28
CA GLN A 688 -4.72 -11.32 -5.29
C GLN A 688 -4.27 -12.09 -6.53
N PHE A 689 -3.03 -11.89 -6.99
CA PHE A 689 -2.54 -12.50 -8.23
C PHE A 689 -1.63 -13.70 -8.01
N PHE A 690 -0.97 -13.77 -6.86
CA PHE A 690 0.02 -14.79 -6.51
C PHE A 690 0.21 -14.81 -4.99
N ASN A 691 0.70 -15.92 -4.45
CA ASN A 691 1.14 -15.95 -3.07
C ASN A 691 2.63 -15.63 -3.00
N THR A 692 3.10 -15.19 -1.83
CA THR A 692 4.52 -14.96 -1.55
C THR A 692 4.94 -15.72 -0.31
N PHE A 693 6.26 -15.86 -0.11
CA PHE A 693 6.83 -16.39 1.11
C PHE A 693 7.77 -15.36 1.74
N THR A 694 7.94 -15.48 3.05
CA THR A 694 8.99 -14.83 3.83
C THR A 694 9.74 -15.92 4.58
N LEU A 695 11.06 -16.00 4.38
CA LEU A 695 11.96 -16.90 5.10
C LEU A 695 12.90 -16.07 5.98
N GLU A 696 12.76 -16.23 7.29
CA GLU A 696 13.56 -15.54 8.30
C GLU A 696 14.54 -16.52 8.94
N GLY A 697 15.73 -16.07 9.34
CA GLY A 697 16.68 -16.87 10.10
C GLY A 697 17.90 -16.09 10.55
N THR A 698 18.75 -16.69 11.38
CA THR A 698 19.99 -16.05 11.86
C THR A 698 21.19 -16.53 11.06
N TYR A 699 21.96 -15.60 10.51
CA TYR A 699 23.25 -15.87 9.88
C TYR A 699 24.40 -15.50 10.81
N THR A 700 25.35 -16.41 10.99
CA THR A 700 26.62 -16.15 11.68
C THR A 700 27.74 -16.06 10.63
N GLY A 701 28.40 -14.91 10.58
CA GLY A 701 29.49 -14.61 9.66
C GLY A 701 30.86 -15.00 10.19
N SER A 702 31.89 -14.34 9.68
CA SER A 702 33.26 -14.48 10.16
C SER A 702 33.50 -13.67 11.43
N VAL A 703 34.72 -13.76 11.98
CA VAL A 703 35.20 -12.84 13.01
C VAL A 703 34.96 -11.38 12.57
N THR A 704 34.34 -10.58 13.44
CA THR A 704 33.98 -9.18 13.16
C THR A 704 35.20 -8.34 12.81
N LYS A 705 35.04 -7.45 11.84
CA LYS A 705 36.02 -6.40 11.49
C LYS A 705 35.52 -5.00 11.81
N GLY A 706 34.42 -4.90 12.56
CA GLY A 706 33.66 -3.67 12.76
C GLY A 706 32.44 -3.62 11.85
N GLU A 707 31.39 -2.98 12.35
CA GLU A 707 30.04 -2.99 11.77
C GLU A 707 30.00 -2.61 10.28
N SER A 708 30.69 -1.54 9.89
CA SER A 708 30.75 -1.08 8.49
C SER A 708 31.37 -2.12 7.54
N GLU A 709 32.45 -2.78 7.95
CA GLU A 709 33.10 -3.82 7.13
C GLU A 709 32.29 -5.11 7.11
N ASP A 710 31.66 -5.46 8.23
CA ASP A 710 30.77 -6.62 8.32
C ASP A 710 29.48 -6.41 7.51
N TRP A 711 28.94 -5.19 7.48
CA TRP A 711 27.82 -4.79 6.64
C TRP A 711 28.15 -4.92 5.15
N LYS A 712 29.33 -4.47 4.71
CA LYS A 712 29.81 -4.65 3.32
C LYS A 712 29.96 -6.13 2.98
N ALA A 713 30.55 -6.91 3.89
CA ALA A 713 30.70 -8.35 3.71
C ALA A 713 29.35 -9.06 3.60
N MET A 714 28.38 -8.67 4.45
CA MET A 714 27.03 -9.25 4.44
C MET A 714 26.24 -8.84 3.19
N SER A 715 26.29 -7.57 2.79
CA SER A 715 25.69 -7.08 1.54
C SER A 715 26.18 -7.87 0.33
N LYS A 716 27.50 -8.08 0.23
CA LYS A 716 28.10 -8.89 -0.83
C LYS A 716 27.59 -10.32 -0.78
N ARG A 717 27.59 -10.93 0.40
CA ARG A 717 27.21 -12.34 0.59
C ARG A 717 25.74 -12.60 0.23
N VAL A 718 24.85 -11.68 0.57
CA VAL A 718 23.43 -11.75 0.21
C VAL A 718 23.23 -11.60 -1.29
N ASN A 719 23.91 -10.65 -1.95
CA ASN A 719 23.84 -10.50 -3.40
C ASN A 719 24.34 -11.77 -4.13
N GLU A 720 25.49 -12.32 -3.71
CA GLU A 720 26.01 -13.60 -4.23
C GLU A 720 24.99 -14.74 -4.04
N SER A 721 24.30 -14.79 -2.91
CA SER A 721 23.24 -15.77 -2.66
C SER A 721 22.05 -15.60 -3.62
N LEU A 722 21.59 -14.37 -3.84
CA LEU A 722 20.49 -14.07 -4.76
C LEU A 722 20.83 -14.37 -6.22
N GLU A 723 22.10 -14.18 -6.61
CA GLU A 723 22.60 -14.54 -7.94
C GLU A 723 22.70 -16.06 -8.11
N GLN A 724 23.23 -16.77 -7.13
CA GLN A 724 23.27 -18.25 -7.14
C GLN A 724 21.88 -18.86 -7.22
N LEU A 725 20.91 -18.30 -6.49
CA LEU A 725 19.51 -18.72 -6.56
C LEU A 725 18.93 -18.47 -7.96
N ALA A 726 19.18 -17.30 -8.56
CA ALA A 726 18.68 -16.95 -9.88
C ALA A 726 19.24 -17.82 -11.02
N GLN A 727 20.37 -18.50 -10.80
CA GLN A 727 20.98 -19.46 -11.75
C GLN A 727 20.39 -20.88 -11.65
N LYS A 728 19.57 -21.17 -10.64
CA LYS A 728 18.90 -22.47 -10.51
C LYS A 728 17.75 -22.59 -11.52
N GLU A 729 17.40 -23.83 -11.85
CA GLU A 729 16.36 -24.17 -12.85
C GLU A 729 14.99 -23.52 -12.58
N TRP A 730 14.63 -23.33 -11.31
CA TRP A 730 13.32 -22.76 -10.96
C TRP A 730 13.32 -21.23 -11.11
N SER A 731 12.60 -20.74 -12.12
CA SER A 731 12.54 -19.30 -12.45
C SER A 731 12.00 -18.41 -11.33
N GLY A 732 11.24 -18.97 -10.38
CA GLY A 732 10.71 -18.22 -9.22
C GLY A 732 11.80 -17.59 -8.35
N TYR A 733 13.04 -18.12 -8.38
CA TYR A 733 14.16 -17.53 -7.64
C TYR A 733 14.56 -16.13 -8.12
N LYS A 734 14.21 -15.75 -9.35
CA LYS A 734 14.45 -14.41 -9.86
C LYS A 734 13.53 -13.35 -9.23
N THR A 735 12.47 -13.78 -8.56
CA THR A 735 11.59 -12.88 -7.79
C THR A 735 12.13 -12.57 -6.39
N VAL A 736 13.18 -13.28 -5.95
CA VAL A 736 13.61 -13.24 -4.56
C VAL A 736 14.40 -11.95 -4.27
N THR A 737 13.94 -11.19 -3.29
CA THR A 737 14.67 -10.11 -2.63
C THR A 737 15.12 -10.58 -1.24
N ALA A 738 16.15 -9.94 -0.68
CA ALA A 738 16.63 -10.28 0.65
C ALA A 738 17.28 -9.08 1.35
N TYR A 739 17.16 -9.04 2.67
CA TYR A 739 17.79 -8.05 3.52
C TYR A 739 18.26 -8.67 4.83
N PHE A 740 18.98 -7.88 5.62
CA PHE A 740 19.49 -8.29 6.93
C PHE A 740 19.43 -7.12 7.90
N VAL A 741 19.18 -7.42 9.17
CA VAL A 741 18.91 -6.46 10.25
C VAL A 741 19.48 -6.97 11.58
N ASN A 742 19.43 -6.12 12.62
CA ASN A 742 19.84 -6.47 13.99
C ASN A 742 21.30 -6.96 14.08
N TYR A 743 22.24 -6.14 13.59
CA TYR A 743 23.67 -6.42 13.72
C TYR A 743 24.05 -6.66 15.20
N ARG A 744 24.86 -7.69 15.43
CA ARG A 744 25.42 -8.02 16.75
C ARG A 744 26.70 -8.84 16.60
N VAL A 745 27.49 -8.89 17.67
CA VAL A 745 28.71 -9.73 17.75
C VAL A 745 28.53 -10.77 18.85
N ASN A 746 28.71 -12.05 18.50
CA ASN A 746 28.53 -13.14 19.45
C ASN A 746 29.75 -13.33 20.39
N SER A 747 29.65 -14.27 21.33
CA SER A 747 30.72 -14.53 22.30
C SER A 747 32.02 -15.07 21.69
N SER A 748 31.96 -15.57 20.45
CA SER A 748 33.12 -16.03 19.66
C SER A 748 33.76 -14.92 18.83
N ASN A 749 33.29 -13.68 19.00
CA ASN A 749 33.71 -12.50 18.24
C ASN A 749 33.36 -12.59 16.74
N GLU A 750 32.29 -13.30 16.38
CA GLU A 750 31.75 -13.38 15.02
C GLU A 750 30.54 -12.46 14.88
N PHE A 751 30.38 -11.83 13.73
CA PHE A 751 29.19 -11.01 13.49
C PHE A 751 27.97 -11.87 13.18
N GLU A 752 26.80 -11.43 13.61
CA GLU A 752 25.53 -12.08 13.36
C GLU A 752 24.48 -11.07 12.87
N TYR A 753 23.61 -11.55 11.99
CA TYR A 753 22.46 -10.80 11.47
C TYR A 753 21.22 -11.69 11.48
N ASP A 754 20.05 -11.06 11.63
CA ASP A 754 18.80 -11.68 11.21
C ASP A 754 18.63 -11.39 9.73
N VAL A 755 18.32 -12.42 8.95
CA VAL A 755 18.26 -12.36 7.49
C VAL A 755 16.87 -12.77 7.05
N VAL A 756 16.34 -12.02 6.09
CA VAL A 756 15.00 -12.20 5.56
C VAL A 756 15.07 -12.33 4.05
N PHE A 757 14.51 -13.41 3.51
CA PHE A 757 14.27 -13.59 2.08
C PHE A 757 12.77 -13.48 1.82
N HIS A 758 12.39 -12.81 0.73
CA HIS A 758 11.02 -12.69 0.27
C HIS A 758 10.94 -13.03 -1.22
N GLY A 759 9.93 -13.78 -1.65
CA GLY A 759 9.74 -14.13 -3.06
C GLY A 759 8.41 -14.82 -3.35
N ILE A 760 8.19 -15.21 -4.60
CA ILE A 760 6.94 -15.85 -5.00
C ILE A 760 6.78 -17.24 -4.37
N ALA A 761 5.57 -17.54 -3.89
CA ALA A 761 5.17 -18.85 -3.38
C ALA A 761 4.17 -19.50 -4.34
N LYS A 762 4.69 -20.25 -5.31
CA LYS A 762 3.87 -21.09 -6.20
C LYS A 762 4.05 -22.55 -5.78
N ASP A 763 3.37 -22.95 -4.72
CA ASP A 763 3.39 -24.32 -4.18
C ASP A 763 2.14 -25.11 -4.62
N ASP A 764 2.17 -26.43 -4.42
CA ASP A 764 1.06 -27.34 -4.76
C ASP A 764 -0.06 -27.32 -3.70
N GLY A 765 -0.09 -26.29 -2.84
CA GLY A 765 -0.90 -26.24 -1.61
C GLY A 765 -0.32 -27.04 -0.44
N GLU A 766 -0.94 -26.94 0.74
CA GLU A 766 -0.67 -27.89 1.84
C GLU A 766 -1.26 -29.26 1.49
N ASN A 767 -0.46 -30.32 1.60
CA ASN A 767 -0.97 -31.69 1.49
C ASN A 767 -2.06 -31.93 2.55
N LYS A 768 -3.27 -32.37 2.22
CA LYS A 768 -4.25 -32.80 3.23
C LYS A 768 -4.07 -34.29 3.52
N ALA A 769 -4.47 -34.74 4.71
CA ALA A 769 -4.43 -36.18 5.00
C ALA A 769 -5.58 -36.88 4.27
N PRO A 770 -5.38 -38.11 3.75
CA PRO A 770 -6.43 -38.85 3.07
C PRO A 770 -7.57 -39.21 4.04
N THR A 771 -8.80 -39.29 3.52
CA THR A 771 -9.96 -39.80 4.27
C THR A 771 -10.02 -41.31 4.12
N VAL A 772 -10.08 -42.02 5.26
CA VAL A 772 -10.12 -43.50 5.28
C VAL A 772 -11.52 -44.01 5.54
N ASN A 773 -12.05 -44.81 4.61
CA ASN A 773 -13.26 -45.59 4.82
C ASN A 773 -12.91 -47.09 4.95
N VAL A 774 -13.14 -47.65 6.13
CA VAL A 774 -12.82 -49.04 6.48
C VAL A 774 -14.00 -50.02 6.23
N ASN A 775 -15.18 -49.50 5.83
CA ASN A 775 -16.38 -50.24 5.41
C ASN A 775 -16.89 -51.37 6.33
N GLY A 776 -16.68 -51.25 7.65
CA GLY A 776 -17.28 -52.16 8.63
C GLY A 776 -18.52 -51.59 9.33
N PRO A 777 -19.08 -52.31 10.32
CA PRO A 777 -18.57 -53.56 10.88
C PRO A 777 -18.77 -54.78 9.97
N TYR A 778 -17.94 -55.81 10.15
CA TYR A 778 -17.98 -57.06 9.39
C TYR A 778 -18.46 -58.24 10.26
N ASN A 779 -18.97 -59.31 9.64
CA ASN A 779 -19.36 -60.55 10.31
C ASN A 779 -18.88 -61.76 9.49
N GLY A 780 -18.52 -62.86 10.15
CA GLY A 780 -18.16 -64.11 9.49
C GLY A 780 -18.21 -65.33 10.42
N VAL A 781 -17.79 -66.47 9.89
CA VAL A 781 -17.73 -67.77 10.59
C VAL A 781 -16.28 -68.23 10.63
N VAL A 782 -15.93 -69.01 11.65
CA VAL A 782 -14.58 -69.58 11.81
C VAL A 782 -14.16 -70.30 10.52
N LYS A 783 -12.94 -70.04 10.06
CA LYS A 783 -12.33 -70.60 8.83
C LYS A 783 -12.96 -70.18 7.50
N GLU A 784 -13.86 -69.21 7.48
CA GLU A 784 -14.36 -68.59 6.25
C GLU A 784 -13.65 -67.26 5.96
N GLY A 785 -13.42 -66.98 4.66
CA GLY A 785 -12.79 -65.74 4.21
C GLY A 785 -13.75 -64.56 4.21
N ILE A 786 -13.36 -63.46 4.85
CA ILE A 786 -14.09 -62.19 4.88
C ILE A 786 -13.40 -61.23 3.94
N GLN A 787 -14.16 -60.68 2.98
CA GLN A 787 -13.70 -59.65 2.07
C GLN A 787 -13.77 -58.27 2.74
N PHE A 788 -12.62 -57.68 3.03
CA PHE A 788 -12.51 -56.30 3.52
C PHE A 788 -12.47 -55.33 2.36
N LYS A 789 -13.03 -54.13 2.56
CA LYS A 789 -13.14 -53.09 1.53
C LYS A 789 -12.66 -51.74 2.03
N SER A 790 -11.88 -51.04 1.21
CA SER A 790 -11.49 -49.64 1.41
C SER A 790 -12.28 -48.66 0.52
N ASP A 791 -13.32 -49.14 -0.17
CA ASP A 791 -14.15 -48.37 -1.10
C ASP A 791 -14.60 -47.04 -0.47
N GLY A 792 -14.40 -45.92 -1.17
CA GLY A 792 -14.71 -44.58 -0.67
C GLY A 792 -13.58 -43.92 0.14
N SER A 793 -12.46 -44.58 0.39
CA SER A 793 -11.24 -43.89 0.83
C SER A 793 -10.74 -42.99 -0.30
N ASN A 794 -10.44 -41.73 -0.01
CA ASN A 794 -10.02 -40.75 -1.00
C ASN A 794 -8.97 -39.78 -0.45
N ASP A 795 -8.34 -39.08 -1.37
CA ASP A 795 -7.50 -37.92 -1.09
C ASP A 795 -8.00 -36.77 -1.96
N GLU A 796 -8.27 -35.62 -1.35
CA GLU A 796 -8.89 -34.48 -2.05
C GLU A 796 -7.88 -33.70 -2.90
N ASP A 797 -6.60 -33.74 -2.53
CA ASP A 797 -5.53 -32.97 -3.18
C ASP A 797 -4.39 -33.84 -3.73
N GLY A 798 -4.59 -35.15 -3.77
CA GLY A 798 -3.61 -36.14 -4.22
C GLY A 798 -4.23 -37.51 -4.52
N LYS A 799 -3.45 -38.57 -4.34
CA LYS A 799 -3.89 -39.96 -4.51
C LYS A 799 -3.30 -40.87 -3.45
N ILE A 800 -4.07 -41.87 -3.03
CA ILE A 800 -3.60 -42.90 -2.09
C ILE A 800 -2.62 -43.84 -2.80
N VAL A 801 -1.41 -44.02 -2.23
CA VAL A 801 -0.33 -44.86 -2.79
C VAL A 801 -0.05 -46.12 -1.99
N SER A 802 -0.53 -46.24 -0.75
CA SER A 802 -0.38 -47.49 0.03
C SER A 802 -1.51 -47.71 1.03
N TYR A 803 -1.82 -48.98 1.29
CA TYR A 803 -2.79 -49.48 2.26
C TYR A 803 -2.10 -50.41 3.24
N LEU A 804 -2.51 -50.40 4.50
CA LEU A 804 -2.10 -51.35 5.52
C LEU A 804 -3.30 -51.70 6.40
N TRP A 805 -3.76 -52.94 6.26
CA TRP A 805 -4.77 -53.56 7.11
C TRP A 805 -4.10 -54.27 8.28
N GLU A 806 -4.63 -54.06 9.48
CA GLU A 806 -4.29 -54.82 10.69
C GLU A 806 -5.58 -55.47 11.20
N PHE A 807 -5.66 -56.80 11.21
CA PHE A 807 -6.93 -57.52 11.40
C PHE A 807 -7.31 -57.79 12.87
N GLY A 808 -6.47 -57.38 13.82
CA GLY A 808 -6.72 -57.52 15.25
C GLY A 808 -6.38 -58.88 15.86
N ASP A 809 -5.95 -59.85 15.04
CA ASP A 809 -5.47 -61.18 15.46
C ASP A 809 -3.94 -61.36 15.34
N GLY A 810 -3.23 -60.28 14.97
CA GLY A 810 -1.79 -60.25 14.75
C GLY A 810 -1.36 -60.33 13.28
N SER A 811 -2.29 -60.58 12.35
CA SER A 811 -2.03 -60.59 10.91
C SER A 811 -2.26 -59.21 10.25
N THR A 812 -1.64 -59.00 9.08
CA THR A 812 -1.74 -57.75 8.31
C THR A 812 -1.81 -58.00 6.80
N SER A 813 -2.26 -57.00 6.03
CA SER A 813 -2.22 -57.04 4.55
C SER A 813 -1.96 -55.66 3.97
N ALA A 814 -1.27 -55.60 2.81
CA ALA A 814 -1.02 -54.38 2.05
C ALA A 814 -1.92 -54.22 0.81
N GLU A 815 -2.83 -55.17 0.58
CA GLU A 815 -3.79 -55.10 -0.54
C GLU A 815 -4.86 -54.03 -0.28
N VAL A 816 -5.42 -53.47 -1.35
CA VAL A 816 -6.50 -52.47 -1.27
C VAL A 816 -7.74 -53.06 -0.58
N ASN A 817 -8.19 -54.22 -1.08
CA ASN A 817 -9.37 -54.95 -0.61
C ASN A 817 -9.00 -56.42 -0.30
N PRO A 818 -8.38 -56.73 0.84
CA PRO A 818 -7.91 -58.08 1.16
C PRO A 818 -9.04 -59.03 1.58
N VAL A 819 -8.81 -60.32 1.41
CA VAL A 819 -9.60 -61.39 2.06
C VAL A 819 -8.82 -61.92 3.25
N HIS A 820 -9.45 -61.97 4.43
CA HIS A 820 -8.82 -62.49 5.66
C HIS A 820 -9.69 -63.55 6.34
N VAL A 821 -9.04 -64.55 6.95
CA VAL A 821 -9.69 -65.72 7.59
C VAL A 821 -9.35 -65.73 9.07
N TYR A 822 -10.37 -65.89 9.92
CA TYR A 822 -10.18 -65.98 11.37
C TYR A 822 -10.28 -67.44 11.86
N GLU A 823 -9.29 -67.86 12.63
CA GLU A 823 -9.17 -69.24 13.14
C GLU A 823 -10.03 -69.52 14.39
N ARG A 824 -10.53 -68.48 15.05
CA ARG A 824 -11.29 -68.58 16.30
C ARG A 824 -12.48 -67.63 16.28
N GLU A 825 -13.55 -68.02 16.97
CA GLU A 825 -14.66 -67.11 17.21
C GLU A 825 -14.24 -65.97 18.15
N GLY A 826 -14.85 -64.81 17.98
CA GLY A 826 -14.49 -63.62 18.74
C GLY A 826 -14.81 -62.31 18.01
N SER A 827 -14.60 -61.20 18.72
CA SER A 827 -14.69 -59.85 18.16
C SER A 827 -13.29 -59.27 18.01
N TYR A 828 -12.88 -58.96 16.78
CA TYR A 828 -11.57 -58.39 16.47
C TYR A 828 -11.68 -56.92 16.06
N LYS A 829 -10.67 -56.13 16.44
CA LYS A 829 -10.57 -54.72 16.07
C LYS A 829 -9.69 -54.61 14.82
N VAL A 830 -10.30 -54.25 13.70
CA VAL A 830 -9.62 -54.12 12.42
C VAL A 830 -9.30 -52.65 12.18
N SER A 831 -8.10 -52.35 11.72
CA SER A 831 -7.73 -50.99 11.35
C SER A 831 -7.14 -50.92 9.97
N LEU A 832 -7.54 -49.89 9.22
CA LEU A 832 -6.95 -49.54 7.95
C LEU A 832 -6.16 -48.25 8.11
N ARG A 833 -4.89 -48.29 7.71
CA ARG A 833 -4.04 -47.11 7.51
C ARG A 833 -3.80 -46.91 6.02
N VAL A 834 -3.92 -45.67 5.54
CA VAL A 834 -3.59 -45.32 4.15
C VAL A 834 -2.58 -44.18 4.12
N LYS A 835 -1.79 -44.10 3.04
CA LYS A 835 -0.81 -43.04 2.79
C LYS A 835 -1.01 -42.46 1.39
N ASP A 836 -0.91 -41.14 1.27
CA ASP A 836 -0.96 -40.44 -0.02
C ASP A 836 0.41 -40.30 -0.71
N ASP A 837 0.38 -39.82 -1.95
CA ASP A 837 1.56 -39.59 -2.79
C ASP A 837 2.45 -38.43 -2.33
N LYS A 838 1.97 -37.61 -1.38
CA LYS A 838 2.68 -36.50 -0.73
C LYS A 838 3.14 -36.85 0.70
N GLY A 839 2.96 -38.10 1.12
CA GLY A 839 3.49 -38.70 2.34
C GLY A 839 2.65 -38.58 3.62
N LYS A 840 1.45 -37.98 3.63
CA LYS A 840 0.60 -37.99 4.85
C LYS A 840 -0.14 -39.31 5.00
N GLU A 841 -0.41 -39.68 6.25
CA GLU A 841 -1.07 -40.92 6.63
C GLU A 841 -2.34 -40.64 7.43
N SER A 842 -3.33 -41.51 7.27
CA SER A 842 -4.57 -41.48 8.05
C SER A 842 -5.00 -42.90 8.42
N ARG A 843 -5.76 -43.05 9.51
CA ARG A 843 -6.16 -44.36 10.06
C ARG A 843 -7.63 -44.34 10.47
N SER A 844 -8.34 -45.41 10.16
CA SER A 844 -9.70 -45.68 10.66
C SER A 844 -9.81 -47.11 11.17
N GLU A 845 -10.78 -47.36 12.05
CA GLU A 845 -10.95 -48.63 12.74
C GLU A 845 -12.42 -49.10 12.67
N THR A 846 -12.61 -50.41 12.67
CA THR A 846 -13.91 -51.05 12.75
C THR A 846 -13.81 -52.39 13.50
N THR A 847 -14.93 -53.08 13.65
CA THR A 847 -15.00 -54.38 14.30
C THR A 847 -15.42 -55.47 13.33
N VAL A 848 -14.95 -56.68 13.58
CA VAL A 848 -15.43 -57.90 12.92
C VAL A 848 -15.79 -58.95 13.96
N THR A 849 -16.95 -59.58 13.79
CA THR A 849 -17.45 -60.63 14.71
C THR A 849 -17.46 -61.99 14.01
N ILE A 850 -16.82 -62.99 14.62
CA ILE A 850 -16.66 -64.36 14.11
C ILE A 850 -17.41 -65.34 15.01
N LYS A 851 -18.20 -66.26 14.44
CA LYS A 851 -19.00 -67.28 15.14
C LYS A 851 -18.58 -68.72 14.80
N ASP A 852 -18.81 -69.68 15.70
CA ASP A 852 -18.63 -71.14 15.46
C ASP A 852 -19.75 -71.77 14.59
N GLY A 853 -19.43 -72.85 13.86
CA GLY A 853 -20.21 -73.40 12.73
C GLY A 853 -20.68 -74.86 12.82
N SER A 854 -20.65 -75.55 13.97
CA SER A 854 -21.15 -76.94 14.07
C SER A 854 -22.70 -77.02 14.04
N LEU A 855 -23.27 -77.98 13.29
CA LEU A 855 -24.72 -78.18 13.12
C LEU A 855 -25.16 -79.59 13.61
N THR A 856 -26.33 -79.67 14.25
CA THR A 856 -27.03 -80.93 14.62
C THR A 856 -28.18 -81.18 13.65
N GLU A 857 -28.48 -82.45 13.33
CA GLU A 857 -29.66 -82.79 12.53
C GLU A 857 -30.97 -82.40 13.22
N SER A 858 -32.01 -82.21 12.41
CA SER A 858 -33.38 -81.97 12.86
C SER A 858 -34.34 -82.87 12.09
N GLU A 859 -35.22 -83.58 12.80
CA GLU A 859 -36.29 -84.42 12.22
C GLU A 859 -37.65 -83.69 12.11
N PRO A 860 -38.52 -84.06 11.15
CA PRO A 860 -38.31 -85.03 10.07
C PRO A 860 -37.45 -84.44 8.95
N ASN A 861 -36.56 -85.22 8.33
CA ASN A 861 -35.76 -84.77 7.18
C ASN A 861 -35.82 -85.73 5.97
N ASN A 862 -36.83 -86.59 5.92
CA ASN A 862 -36.88 -87.77 5.05
C ASN A 862 -37.23 -87.47 3.58
N ARG A 863 -37.40 -86.19 3.23
CA ARG A 863 -37.80 -85.70 1.91
C ARG A 863 -36.99 -84.47 1.54
N PRO A 864 -36.77 -84.21 0.24
CA PRO A 864 -35.99 -83.03 -0.20
C PRO A 864 -36.60 -81.69 0.25
N GLU A 865 -37.92 -81.62 0.47
CA GLU A 865 -38.62 -80.45 1.00
C GLU A 865 -38.25 -80.16 2.48
N GLU A 866 -37.85 -81.21 3.21
CA GLU A 866 -37.58 -81.25 4.65
C GLU A 866 -36.06 -81.33 4.94
N ALA A 867 -35.23 -81.27 3.89
CA ALA A 867 -33.81 -81.59 3.98
C ALA A 867 -33.03 -80.62 4.89
N ASN A 868 -32.18 -81.19 5.75
CA ASN A 868 -31.29 -80.41 6.61
C ASN A 868 -30.20 -79.72 5.77
N ARG A 869 -30.09 -78.39 5.90
CA ARG A 869 -29.11 -77.60 5.14
C ARG A 869 -27.75 -77.65 5.82
N ILE A 870 -26.74 -78.11 5.08
CA ILE A 870 -25.36 -78.21 5.54
C ILE A 870 -24.42 -77.39 4.65
N GLY A 871 -23.30 -76.93 5.22
CA GLY A 871 -22.23 -76.22 4.50
C GLY A 871 -21.19 -77.19 3.93
N LEU A 872 -20.37 -76.73 2.98
CA LEU A 872 -19.15 -77.46 2.61
C LEU A 872 -18.14 -77.38 3.76
N ASN A 873 -17.32 -78.42 3.95
CA ASN A 873 -16.46 -78.64 5.12
C ASN A 873 -17.21 -78.76 6.45
N SER A 874 -18.45 -79.26 6.42
CA SER A 874 -19.22 -79.55 7.63
C SER A 874 -19.20 -81.04 7.97
N THR A 875 -19.39 -81.32 9.25
CA THR A 875 -19.65 -82.65 9.79
C THR A 875 -20.95 -82.57 10.58
N ILE A 876 -21.84 -83.53 10.34
CA ILE A 876 -23.12 -83.65 11.03
C ILE A 876 -23.31 -85.11 11.49
N LYS A 877 -23.88 -85.30 12.67
CA LYS A 877 -24.26 -86.63 13.16
C LYS A 877 -25.74 -86.85 12.87
N GLY A 878 -26.06 -88.03 12.35
CA GLY A 878 -27.42 -88.45 12.13
C GLY A 878 -27.78 -89.86 12.57
N ASN A 879 -29.07 -90.20 12.55
CA ASN A 879 -29.56 -91.49 13.04
C ASN A 879 -30.71 -92.07 12.21
N LEU A 880 -30.64 -93.37 11.88
CA LEU A 880 -31.69 -94.10 11.16
C LEU A 880 -32.33 -95.16 12.07
N ILE A 881 -33.08 -94.72 13.09
CA ILE A 881 -33.62 -95.59 14.14
C ILE A 881 -35.12 -95.85 13.95
N GLY A 882 -35.54 -97.11 14.11
CA GLY A 882 -36.93 -97.53 14.07
C GLY A 882 -37.58 -97.26 12.71
N GLY A 883 -38.64 -96.45 12.71
CA GLY A 883 -39.39 -96.09 11.51
C GLY A 883 -38.66 -95.13 10.57
N ASP A 884 -37.51 -94.60 10.99
CA ASP A 884 -36.72 -93.68 10.18
C ASP A 884 -35.77 -94.43 9.25
N HIS A 885 -35.96 -94.23 7.94
CA HIS A 885 -35.29 -95.02 6.90
C HIS A 885 -34.40 -94.19 5.99
N THR A 886 -34.55 -92.87 5.99
CA THR A 886 -33.89 -92.01 5.01
C THR A 886 -33.78 -90.63 5.57
N ASP A 887 -32.56 -90.10 5.52
CA ASP A 887 -32.28 -88.73 5.86
C ASP A 887 -31.83 -87.95 4.63
N VAL A 888 -32.35 -86.73 4.47
CA VAL A 888 -32.00 -85.87 3.33
C VAL A 888 -31.29 -84.61 3.79
N TYR A 889 -30.16 -84.34 3.15
CA TYR A 889 -29.36 -83.13 3.36
C TYR A 889 -29.26 -82.31 2.09
N THR A 890 -29.04 -81.01 2.24
CA THR A 890 -28.80 -80.13 1.09
C THR A 890 -27.64 -79.17 1.29
N PHE A 891 -26.85 -78.97 0.22
CA PHE A 891 -25.75 -78.01 0.18
C PHE A 891 -25.64 -77.37 -1.21
N ASN A 892 -25.00 -76.20 -1.27
CA ASN A 892 -24.81 -75.44 -2.53
C ASN A 892 -23.34 -75.44 -2.96
N VAL A 893 -23.13 -75.55 -4.27
CA VAL A 893 -21.82 -75.45 -4.91
C VAL A 893 -21.81 -74.19 -5.78
N ALA A 894 -20.98 -73.20 -5.41
CA ALA A 894 -20.93 -71.91 -6.11
C ALA A 894 -20.17 -71.97 -7.46
N SER A 895 -19.15 -72.81 -7.55
CA SER A 895 -18.30 -73.00 -8.73
C SER A 895 -17.87 -74.46 -8.81
N ALA A 896 -17.57 -74.94 -10.02
CA ALA A 896 -17.20 -76.35 -10.22
C ALA A 896 -15.97 -76.73 -9.39
N LYS A 897 -16.08 -77.80 -8.59
CA LYS A 897 -15.02 -78.26 -7.68
C LYS A 897 -15.16 -79.76 -7.39
N ASP A 898 -14.08 -80.40 -7.01
CA ASP A 898 -14.18 -81.75 -6.44
C ASP A 898 -14.80 -81.68 -5.04
N ILE A 899 -15.72 -82.61 -4.75
CA ILE A 899 -16.35 -82.78 -3.44
C ILE A 899 -16.14 -84.23 -3.00
N ASP A 900 -15.76 -84.39 -1.74
CA ASP A 900 -15.64 -85.65 -1.04
C ASP A 900 -16.77 -85.80 -0.04
N ILE A 901 -17.57 -86.85 -0.19
CA ILE A 901 -18.64 -87.19 0.75
C ILE A 901 -18.27 -88.51 1.41
N SER A 902 -18.23 -88.49 2.74
CA SER A 902 -17.97 -89.68 3.55
C SER A 902 -19.03 -89.80 4.63
N VAL A 903 -19.65 -90.97 4.70
CA VAL A 903 -20.56 -91.36 5.79
C VAL A 903 -19.89 -92.47 6.58
N LEU A 904 -19.55 -92.18 7.83
CA LEU A 904 -19.09 -93.19 8.79
C LEU A 904 -20.32 -93.88 9.39
N ASN A 905 -20.52 -95.15 9.04
CA ASN A 905 -21.54 -96.00 9.61
C ASN A 905 -21.05 -96.55 10.95
N GLU A 906 -21.49 -95.95 12.06
CA GLU A 906 -20.95 -96.23 13.39
C GLU A 906 -21.33 -97.65 13.89
N TYR A 907 -22.44 -98.21 13.39
CA TYR A 907 -23.02 -99.48 13.86
C TYR A 907 -22.95 -100.62 12.84
N GLY A 908 -22.47 -100.36 11.62
CA GLY A 908 -22.30 -101.38 10.58
C GLY A 908 -23.62 -101.93 10.01
N ILE A 909 -24.70 -101.13 10.03
CA ILE A 909 -26.00 -101.52 9.44
C ILE A 909 -25.97 -101.45 7.91
N GLY A 910 -26.88 -102.12 7.21
CA GLY A 910 -27.04 -102.02 5.77
C GLY A 910 -27.58 -100.65 5.37
N MET A 911 -26.67 -99.70 5.11
CA MET A 911 -26.98 -98.35 4.65
C MET A 911 -26.11 -97.92 3.48
N THR A 912 -26.54 -96.88 2.77
CA THR A 912 -25.78 -96.21 1.70
C THR A 912 -26.21 -94.76 1.56
N TRP A 913 -25.57 -94.02 0.67
CA TRP A 913 -26.03 -92.69 0.29
C TRP A 913 -25.98 -92.47 -1.23
N VAL A 914 -26.90 -91.64 -1.71
CA VAL A 914 -26.98 -91.19 -3.09
C VAL A 914 -27.13 -89.68 -3.15
N LEU A 915 -26.55 -89.06 -4.18
CA LEU A 915 -26.53 -87.63 -4.36
C LEU A 915 -27.23 -87.24 -5.66
N HIS A 916 -28.13 -86.27 -5.60
CA HIS A 916 -28.80 -85.68 -6.76
C HIS A 916 -28.42 -84.22 -6.92
N HIS A 917 -28.40 -83.76 -8.17
CA HIS A 917 -28.32 -82.34 -8.48
C HIS A 917 -29.72 -81.80 -8.74
N GLU A 918 -30.03 -80.57 -8.33
CA GLU A 918 -31.37 -79.98 -8.51
C GLU A 918 -31.88 -79.99 -9.97
N SER A 919 -30.96 -79.97 -10.94
CA SER A 919 -31.30 -80.05 -12.38
C SER A 919 -31.66 -81.46 -12.87
N ASP A 920 -31.36 -82.50 -12.10
CA ASP A 920 -31.61 -83.90 -12.44
C ASP A 920 -31.78 -84.74 -11.17
N MET A 921 -33.03 -84.84 -10.72
CA MET A 921 -33.43 -85.66 -9.57
C MET A 921 -33.72 -87.12 -9.95
N GLN A 922 -33.61 -87.48 -11.24
CA GLN A 922 -33.87 -88.86 -11.71
C GLN A 922 -32.59 -89.70 -11.74
N ASN A 923 -31.45 -89.08 -12.04
CA ASN A 923 -30.14 -89.74 -12.05
C ASN A 923 -29.29 -89.30 -10.86
N TYR A 924 -28.44 -90.20 -10.35
CA TYR A 924 -27.48 -89.88 -9.30
C TYR A 924 -26.29 -89.10 -9.90
N ALA A 925 -25.96 -87.96 -9.30
CA ALA A 925 -24.73 -87.24 -9.57
C ALA A 925 -23.52 -87.99 -9.00
N ALA A 926 -23.69 -88.64 -7.84
CA ALA A 926 -22.73 -89.53 -7.21
C ALA A 926 -23.45 -90.50 -6.27
N TYR A 927 -22.80 -91.60 -5.91
CA TYR A 927 -23.29 -92.55 -4.93
C TYR A 927 -22.10 -93.12 -4.14
N GLY A 928 -22.34 -93.45 -2.88
CA GLY A 928 -21.30 -93.92 -1.98
C GLY A 928 -20.85 -95.35 -2.28
N GLN A 929 -19.55 -95.60 -2.20
CA GLN A 929 -18.97 -96.95 -2.26
C GLN A 929 -18.48 -97.37 -0.87
N ALA A 930 -18.83 -98.58 -0.46
CA ALA A 930 -18.47 -99.09 0.86
C ALA A 930 -16.97 -99.47 0.92
N ASN A 931 -16.28 -98.93 1.92
CA ASN A 931 -14.90 -99.24 2.29
C ASN A 931 -14.82 -99.45 3.81
N GLY A 932 -15.08 -100.70 4.23
CA GLY A 932 -15.25 -101.03 5.65
C GLY A 932 -16.50 -100.34 6.22
N ASN A 933 -16.34 -99.59 7.32
CA ASN A 933 -17.43 -98.83 7.95
C ASN A 933 -17.63 -97.43 7.34
N HIS A 934 -16.83 -97.04 6.34
CA HIS A 934 -17.03 -95.78 5.62
C HIS A 934 -17.73 -96.04 4.30
N ILE A 935 -18.64 -95.13 3.95
CA ILE A 935 -19.31 -95.11 2.65
C ILE A 935 -18.91 -93.80 2.00
N GLU A 936 -18.06 -93.88 1.00
CA GLU A 936 -17.34 -92.72 0.47
C GLU A 936 -17.41 -92.64 -1.04
N ALA A 937 -17.41 -91.41 -1.57
CA ALA A 937 -17.17 -91.15 -2.97
C ALA A 937 -16.72 -89.71 -3.18
N LYS A 938 -15.79 -89.57 -4.13
CA LYS A 938 -15.32 -88.29 -4.62
C LYS A 938 -15.86 -88.05 -6.02
N PHE A 939 -16.38 -86.86 -6.27
CA PHE A 939 -16.92 -86.50 -7.58
C PHE A 939 -16.63 -85.04 -7.92
N ASN A 940 -16.63 -84.71 -9.21
CA ASN A 940 -16.51 -83.34 -9.68
C ASN A 940 -17.91 -82.70 -9.73
N ALA A 941 -18.18 -81.80 -8.78
CA ALA A 941 -19.46 -81.12 -8.66
C ALA A 941 -19.52 -79.90 -9.58
N LYS A 942 -20.60 -79.77 -10.37
CA LYS A 942 -20.95 -78.54 -11.09
C LYS A 942 -21.69 -77.55 -10.17
N PRO A 943 -21.75 -76.24 -10.51
CA PRO A 943 -22.50 -75.26 -9.73
C PRO A 943 -23.99 -75.59 -9.64
N GLY A 944 -24.57 -75.41 -8.46
CA GLY A 944 -25.97 -75.66 -8.18
C GLY A 944 -26.21 -76.27 -6.79
N LYS A 945 -27.46 -76.53 -6.48
CA LYS A 945 -27.90 -77.17 -5.24
C LYS A 945 -27.92 -78.69 -5.38
N TYR A 946 -27.46 -79.38 -4.34
CA TYR A 946 -27.45 -80.83 -4.26
C TYR A 946 -28.35 -81.34 -3.13
N TYR A 947 -28.87 -82.54 -3.31
CA TYR A 947 -29.66 -83.29 -2.34
C TYR A 947 -29.00 -84.64 -2.08
N LEU A 948 -28.51 -84.83 -0.86
CA LEU A 948 -27.83 -86.04 -0.41
C LEU A 948 -28.78 -86.87 0.45
N TYR A 949 -29.09 -88.07 -0.01
CA TYR A 949 -29.94 -89.03 0.68
C TYR A 949 -29.06 -90.07 1.35
N VAL A 950 -29.14 -90.20 2.67
CA VAL A 950 -28.53 -91.29 3.44
C VAL A 950 -29.67 -92.21 3.85
N TYR A 951 -29.64 -93.49 3.50
CA TYR A 951 -30.76 -94.40 3.78
C TYR A 951 -30.32 -95.81 4.11
N LYS A 952 -31.15 -96.51 4.90
CA LYS A 952 -30.97 -97.92 5.24
C LYS A 952 -31.77 -98.82 4.29
N TYR A 953 -31.17 -99.94 3.91
CA TYR A 953 -31.79 -100.99 3.08
C TYR A 953 -31.95 -102.32 3.81
N ASP A 954 -31.52 -102.41 5.07
CA ASP A 954 -31.85 -103.49 5.98
C ASP A 954 -32.62 -102.97 7.21
N ASN A 955 -32.99 -103.90 8.11
CA ASN A 955 -33.79 -103.58 9.31
C ASN A 955 -32.91 -103.21 10.52
N GLY A 956 -31.64 -102.85 10.31
CA GLY A 956 -30.75 -102.42 11.39
C GLY A 956 -31.04 -101.00 11.86
N ASP A 957 -30.87 -100.74 13.16
CA ASP A 957 -30.88 -99.39 13.73
C ASP A 957 -29.45 -98.94 14.02
N GLY A 958 -29.11 -97.70 13.63
CA GLY A 958 -27.75 -97.20 13.77
C GLY A 958 -27.63 -95.70 13.54
N THR A 959 -26.56 -95.13 14.06
CA THR A 959 -26.15 -93.74 13.83
C THR A 959 -25.02 -93.67 12.81
N TYR A 960 -24.84 -92.48 12.23
CA TYR A 960 -23.76 -92.20 11.30
C TYR A 960 -23.21 -90.78 11.49
N GLU A 961 -21.99 -90.58 11.02
CA GLU A 961 -21.39 -89.25 10.91
C GLU A 961 -21.17 -88.93 9.43
N LEU A 962 -21.86 -87.90 8.94
CA LEU A 962 -21.77 -87.40 7.57
C LEU A 962 -20.76 -86.26 7.50
N SER A 963 -19.81 -86.36 6.60
CA SER A 963 -18.86 -85.30 6.25
C SER A 963 -18.93 -84.97 4.77
N VAL A 964 -19.04 -83.67 4.46
CA VAL A 964 -19.00 -83.14 3.07
C VAL A 964 -17.86 -82.15 3.00
N LYS A 965 -16.80 -82.47 2.25
CA LYS A 965 -15.56 -81.68 2.15
C LYS A 965 -15.29 -81.20 0.73
#